data_AF-A0A7V9BTB1-F1
#
_entry.id   AF-A0A7V9BTB1-F1
#
_cell.length_a   1.000
_cell.length_b   1.000
_cell.length_c   1.000
_cell.angle_alpha   90.00
_cell.angle_beta   90.00
_cell.angle_gamma   90.00
#
_symmetry.space_group_name_H-M   'P 1'
#
loop_
_entity.id
_entity.type
_entity.pdbx_description
1 polymer ?
#
loop_
_entity_poly.entity_id
_entity_poly.type
_entity_poly.pdbx_seq_one_letter_code
_entity_poly.pdbx_strand_id
1 'polypeptide(L)'
;MHRAEALRKNDDHRASIEACDAILATHPDQQHALLCRAEALRMLARFPEAIGGFDRVLALDAENWAARCGKAAVLNALGRFAEALPLWESAQRQSPGSFVERGLEACRAGLPTDAAEVVIPPRTRRTVLRRGKPEEVEAPPEPEQEPISASSERSEQPRAPDAIEGQQVPGRRPDRQRARDDLDRGRSFYKERTYAAAVAWFERALQADPTFAEAALRLGMALEDDRQYRRAIEAYQRCLSVDPKQYQAACNIGEAYRKHEKYEEAIKAYDHTLSLQADYLYALAGRAECMRMLGDYEGSLVWFDKALAVGPRHAFGIQGKAAALNSLGRWIEGLPLWNAALEIDPQSPFAREGKAQAEAHASPRPAEKPAESATPLLDEQGRDLTALARAGKLPPVIGREIEVRAVLKTLVRRLKANPLLLGEPGVGKTAVVEAVARRIAADDAPARLRGKRLVELSIGSLVAGTKYRGTFEERLKEIVKEAREIPGIIIFIDEIHTLVGAGRTEGGALDAANMLKPALARGEITVIGATTHGEFRKHFENDPALERRFQPIDIAEPSAADTVALLEAVAERYEVHHGVTVTPEAIRACVELSIRFVPDRRLPDKALDLLDEACSEASLSDRGLVTDRVVAEVVSEKTRVPIADLTSAERERLAGLERSLRANVVGQEQAIGELAAAVRLARSGLRDRSRPRGVFLFAGSSGVGKTELARGLADFLFPEGNALIKLDMSEYSEKFTGSRLIGAPPGYAGHGEEGQLTGPLRKRPYAVVLLDEFEKAHPDVQAMFLSLFDEGRITDSEGRKIQAKDAFFIVTTNAGSEDTRKSRLGFSGDNLEARKAEALEKVRRSFRPELVNRIDSVVVFNDLTPPVLRQVVELHLQRLRKRAADLRVDLSWEPAVVEICTAGPNDPTLGARPSLRSIDDRVAGPLGRWLIEHAESGSGWREVRAVVRNGELQLETGAVRPGQVRGAHKEPTHS
;
A
#
# COMPACT_ATOMS: atom_id res chain seq x y z
N MET A 1 33.85 -28.04 -6.43
CA MET A 1 33.53 -26.84 -5.64
C MET A 1 32.23 -26.19 -6.13
N HIS A 2 32.18 -25.57 -7.30
CA HIS A 2 31.01 -24.80 -7.80
C HIS A 2 29.63 -25.48 -7.68
N ARG A 3 29.51 -26.80 -7.87
CA ARG A 3 28.24 -27.52 -7.63
C ARG A 3 27.72 -27.37 -6.19
N ALA A 4 28.60 -27.42 -5.19
CA ALA A 4 28.24 -27.22 -3.79
C ALA A 4 27.83 -25.77 -3.52
N GLU A 5 28.58 -24.79 -4.06
CA GLU A 5 28.21 -23.37 -3.97
C GLU A 5 26.85 -23.07 -4.62
N ALA A 6 26.56 -23.66 -5.78
CA ALA A 6 25.29 -23.50 -6.49
C ALA A 6 24.12 -24.12 -5.71
N LEU A 7 24.29 -25.34 -5.18
CA LEU A 7 23.30 -25.97 -4.30
C LEU A 7 23.06 -25.11 -3.04
N ARG A 8 24.10 -24.54 -2.44
CA ARG A 8 23.99 -23.66 -1.27
C ARG A 8 23.27 -22.34 -1.56
N LYS A 9 23.44 -21.79 -2.77
CA LYS A 9 22.76 -20.55 -3.24
C LYS A 9 21.31 -20.78 -3.66
N ASN A 10 20.93 -22.03 -3.93
CA ASN A 10 19.57 -22.44 -4.27
C ASN A 10 18.90 -23.16 -3.08
N ASP A 11 19.32 -22.83 -1.86
CA ASP A 11 18.86 -23.34 -0.55
C ASP A 11 18.84 -24.87 -0.33
N ASP A 12 19.38 -25.67 -1.26
CA ASP A 12 19.69 -27.09 -1.04
C ASP A 12 20.99 -27.25 -0.23
N HIS A 13 20.92 -26.82 1.02
CA HIS A 13 22.02 -26.92 1.97
C HIS A 13 22.37 -28.38 2.30
N ARG A 14 21.46 -29.34 2.11
CA ARG A 14 21.72 -30.76 2.35
C ARG A 14 22.61 -31.35 1.25
N ALA A 15 22.23 -31.23 -0.02
CA ALA A 15 23.08 -31.67 -1.12
C ALA A 15 24.36 -30.82 -1.22
N SER A 16 24.35 -29.56 -0.77
CA SER A 16 25.58 -28.77 -0.60
C SER A 16 26.55 -29.41 0.40
N ILE A 17 26.08 -29.92 1.54
CA ILE A 17 26.94 -30.60 2.53
C ILE A 17 27.49 -31.90 1.94
N GLU A 18 26.65 -32.73 1.31
CA GLU A 18 27.10 -33.97 0.65
C GLU A 18 28.15 -33.70 -0.43
N ALA A 19 27.94 -32.65 -1.25
CA ALA A 19 28.89 -32.22 -2.28
C ALA A 19 30.19 -31.62 -1.69
N CYS A 20 30.17 -31.09 -0.46
CA CYS A 20 31.39 -30.69 0.26
C CYS A 20 32.09 -31.91 0.88
N ASP A 21 31.36 -32.84 1.50
CA ASP A 21 31.93 -34.04 2.12
C ASP A 21 32.61 -34.95 1.09
N ALA A 22 32.09 -35.05 -0.13
CA ALA A 22 32.77 -35.72 -1.24
C ALA A 22 34.13 -35.07 -1.62
N ILE A 23 34.25 -33.75 -1.46
CA ILE A 23 35.52 -33.02 -1.67
C ILE A 23 36.45 -33.27 -0.48
N LEU A 24 35.96 -33.16 0.75
CA LEU A 24 36.76 -33.32 1.97
C LEU A 24 37.23 -34.76 2.20
N ALA A 25 36.52 -35.76 1.67
CA ALA A 25 36.97 -37.15 1.67
C ALA A 25 38.22 -37.39 0.80
N THR A 26 38.52 -36.50 -0.16
CA THR A 26 39.74 -36.57 -1.00
C THR A 26 40.75 -35.48 -0.68
N HIS A 27 40.29 -34.33 -0.17
CA HIS A 27 41.12 -33.16 0.17
C HIS A 27 40.67 -32.60 1.55
N PRO A 28 41.10 -33.21 2.68
CA PRO A 28 40.53 -32.95 4.00
C PRO A 28 40.65 -31.50 4.50
N ASP A 29 41.63 -30.76 3.99
CA ASP A 29 41.97 -29.39 4.39
C ASP A 29 41.65 -28.34 3.31
N GLN A 30 40.75 -28.69 2.38
CA GLN A 30 40.25 -27.76 1.36
C GLN A 30 39.37 -26.69 2.02
N GLN A 31 39.98 -25.53 2.33
CA GLN A 31 39.38 -24.42 3.09
C GLN A 31 38.03 -23.95 2.54
N HIS A 32 37.84 -23.96 1.21
CA HIS A 32 36.61 -23.48 0.58
C HIS A 32 35.45 -24.48 0.73
N ALA A 33 35.73 -25.78 0.70
CA ALA A 33 34.77 -26.84 1.00
C ALA A 33 34.43 -26.88 2.51
N LEU A 34 35.42 -26.70 3.39
CA LEU A 34 35.20 -26.56 4.84
C LEU A 34 34.30 -25.36 5.15
N LEU A 35 34.57 -24.20 4.57
CA LEU A 35 33.78 -22.98 4.74
C LEU A 35 32.35 -23.13 4.18
N CYS A 36 32.22 -23.62 2.94
CA CYS A 36 30.91 -23.82 2.31
C CYS A 36 30.03 -24.81 3.10
N ARG A 37 30.63 -25.87 3.64
CA ARG A 37 29.99 -26.83 4.55
C ARG A 37 29.57 -26.19 5.87
N ALA A 38 30.43 -25.39 6.49
CA ALA A 38 30.14 -24.71 7.76
C ALA A 38 29.00 -23.68 7.60
N GLU A 39 28.98 -22.92 6.50
CA GLU A 39 27.88 -22.01 6.17
C GLU A 39 26.57 -22.79 5.90
N ALA A 40 26.60 -23.90 5.16
CA ALA A 40 25.41 -24.74 4.93
C ALA A 40 24.88 -25.38 6.23
N LEU A 41 25.77 -25.80 7.15
CA LEU A 41 25.39 -26.30 8.47
C LEU A 41 24.76 -25.22 9.36
N ARG A 42 25.24 -23.96 9.27
CA ARG A 42 24.60 -22.82 9.95
C ARG A 42 23.17 -22.63 9.48
N MET A 43 22.93 -22.61 8.16
CA MET A 43 21.58 -22.39 7.62
C MET A 43 20.61 -23.53 7.99
N LEU A 44 21.11 -24.74 8.21
CA LEU A 44 20.34 -25.87 8.75
C LEU A 44 20.24 -25.89 10.29
N ALA A 45 20.60 -24.78 10.97
CA ALA A 45 20.64 -24.64 12.43
C ALA A 45 21.50 -25.68 13.19
N ARG A 46 22.44 -26.37 12.51
CA ARG A 46 23.34 -27.37 13.10
C ARG A 46 24.56 -26.69 13.76
N PHE A 47 24.28 -25.78 14.68
CA PHE A 47 25.25 -24.81 15.21
C PHE A 47 26.54 -25.42 15.82
N PRO A 48 26.53 -26.52 16.58
CA PRO A 48 27.78 -27.12 17.09
C PRO A 48 28.70 -27.61 15.97
N GLU A 49 28.12 -28.19 14.91
CA GLU A 49 28.86 -28.68 13.75
C GLU A 49 29.33 -27.52 12.84
N ALA A 50 28.54 -26.46 12.73
CA ALA A 50 28.93 -25.23 12.05
C ALA A 50 30.14 -24.57 12.74
N ILE A 51 30.12 -24.45 14.07
CA ILE A 51 31.26 -23.94 14.86
C ILE A 51 32.51 -24.80 14.61
N GLY A 52 32.40 -26.13 14.73
CA GLY A 52 33.53 -27.03 14.45
C GLY A 52 34.05 -26.94 13.00
N GLY A 53 33.16 -26.69 12.05
CA GLY A 53 33.53 -26.41 10.65
C GLY A 53 34.32 -25.11 10.50
N PHE A 54 33.83 -24.01 11.08
CA PHE A 54 34.55 -22.72 11.06
C PHE A 54 35.88 -22.79 11.82
N ASP A 55 35.96 -23.52 12.92
CA ASP A 55 37.21 -23.71 13.68
C ASP A 55 38.25 -24.53 12.89
N ARG A 56 37.84 -25.49 12.06
CA ARG A 56 38.77 -26.13 11.11
C ARG A 56 39.24 -25.19 10.00
N VAL A 57 38.43 -24.24 9.55
CA VAL A 57 38.91 -23.19 8.61
C VAL A 57 39.91 -22.27 9.31
N LEU A 58 39.61 -21.82 10.54
CA LEU A 58 40.47 -20.91 11.31
C LEU A 58 41.77 -21.57 11.79
N ALA A 59 41.83 -22.89 11.90
CA ALA A 59 43.06 -23.63 12.14
C ALA A 59 44.00 -23.68 10.90
N LEU A 60 43.44 -23.55 9.69
CA LEU A 60 44.18 -23.59 8.41
C LEU A 60 44.50 -22.18 7.87
N ASP A 61 43.64 -21.21 8.14
CA ASP A 61 43.81 -19.78 7.86
C ASP A 61 43.19 -19.00 9.04
N ALA A 62 44.02 -18.66 10.02
CA ALA A 62 43.58 -17.91 11.20
C ALA A 62 42.95 -16.55 10.83
N GLU A 63 43.36 -15.97 9.70
CA GLU A 63 42.89 -14.68 9.18
C GLU A 63 41.68 -14.81 8.24
N ASN A 64 41.02 -15.97 8.22
CA ASN A 64 39.86 -16.20 7.37
C ASN A 64 38.64 -15.42 7.84
N TRP A 65 38.54 -14.18 7.34
CA TRP A 65 37.40 -13.26 7.48
C TRP A 65 36.02 -13.95 7.44
N ALA A 66 35.79 -14.84 6.47
CA ALA A 66 34.48 -15.45 6.28
C ALA A 66 34.15 -16.44 7.40
N ALA A 67 35.13 -17.25 7.84
CA ALA A 67 34.96 -18.14 8.98
C ALA A 67 34.84 -17.38 10.31
N ARG A 68 35.56 -16.26 10.51
CA ARG A 68 35.37 -15.38 11.67
C ARG A 68 33.94 -14.84 11.74
N CYS A 69 33.46 -14.25 10.64
CA CYS A 69 32.10 -13.75 10.50
C CYS A 69 31.02 -14.85 10.70
N GLY A 70 31.19 -16.00 10.07
CA GLY A 70 30.28 -17.14 10.19
C GLY A 70 30.19 -17.68 11.62
N LYS A 71 31.34 -17.87 12.29
CA LYS A 71 31.40 -18.29 13.69
C LYS A 71 30.80 -17.24 14.63
N ALA A 72 31.08 -15.96 14.42
CA ALA A 72 30.53 -14.86 15.23
C ALA A 72 29.00 -14.77 15.14
N ALA A 73 28.42 -14.93 13.94
CA ALA A 73 26.98 -14.98 13.74
C ALA A 73 26.32 -16.19 14.46
N VAL A 74 26.94 -17.37 14.40
CA VAL A 74 26.46 -18.54 15.15
C VAL A 74 26.54 -18.32 16.67
N LEU A 75 27.60 -17.70 17.17
CA LEU A 75 27.75 -17.41 18.60
C LEU A 75 26.74 -16.35 19.08
N ASN A 76 26.44 -15.31 18.28
CA ASN A 76 25.32 -14.40 18.55
C ASN A 76 23.98 -15.13 18.63
N ALA A 77 23.67 -16.00 17.67
CA ALA A 77 22.43 -16.77 17.64
C ALA A 77 22.27 -17.73 18.84
N LEU A 78 23.40 -18.21 19.40
CA LEU A 78 23.45 -18.99 20.64
C LEU A 78 23.51 -18.16 21.93
N GLY A 79 23.43 -16.82 21.85
CA GLY A 79 23.56 -15.92 23.01
C GLY A 79 24.97 -15.83 23.62
N ARG A 80 25.98 -16.38 22.95
CA ARG A 80 27.39 -16.45 23.39
C ARG A 80 28.16 -15.17 23.01
N PHE A 81 27.57 -14.01 23.30
CA PHE A 81 28.05 -12.69 22.85
C PHE A 81 29.49 -12.39 23.26
N ALA A 82 29.92 -12.82 24.45
CA ALA A 82 31.30 -12.63 24.93
C ALA A 82 32.36 -13.33 24.05
N GLU A 83 32.00 -14.41 23.36
CA GLU A 83 32.87 -15.12 22.41
C GLU A 83 32.71 -14.59 20.96
N ALA A 84 31.55 -14.05 20.62
CA ALA A 84 31.28 -13.44 19.33
C ALA A 84 31.94 -12.07 19.15
N LEU A 85 31.95 -11.24 20.20
CA LEU A 85 32.48 -9.87 20.18
C LEU A 85 33.92 -9.75 19.64
N PRO A 86 34.93 -10.51 20.13
CA PRO A 86 36.29 -10.42 19.59
C PRO A 86 36.42 -10.90 18.14
N LEU A 87 35.51 -11.76 17.67
CA LEU A 87 35.46 -12.19 16.26
C LEU A 87 34.88 -11.09 15.37
N TRP A 88 33.82 -10.39 15.81
CA TRP A 88 33.29 -9.22 15.11
C TRP A 88 34.29 -8.06 15.08
N GLU A 89 34.97 -7.77 16.20
CA GLU A 89 35.95 -6.67 16.28
C GLU A 89 37.26 -6.97 15.55
N SER A 90 37.65 -8.24 15.37
CA SER A 90 38.75 -8.61 14.47
C SER A 90 38.32 -8.56 13.00
N ALA A 91 37.09 -8.98 12.67
CA ALA A 91 36.54 -8.84 11.32
C ALA A 91 36.45 -7.35 10.87
N GLN A 92 35.90 -6.47 11.72
CA GLN A 92 35.70 -5.04 11.39
C GLN A 92 37.00 -4.33 10.99
N ARG A 93 38.12 -4.69 11.64
CA ARG A 93 39.46 -4.15 11.34
C ARG A 93 40.01 -4.56 9.97
N GLN A 94 39.45 -5.58 9.33
CA GLN A 94 39.92 -6.09 8.02
C GLN A 94 39.03 -5.66 6.85
N SER A 95 37.71 -5.65 7.06
CA SER A 95 36.75 -5.27 6.05
C SER A 95 35.51 -4.64 6.71
N PRO A 96 35.54 -3.32 7.00
CA PRO A 96 34.35 -2.59 7.45
C PRO A 96 33.23 -2.67 6.40
N GLY A 97 31.98 -2.57 6.84
CA GLY A 97 30.80 -2.74 6.01
C GLY A 97 29.60 -3.33 6.77
N SER A 98 28.41 -3.07 6.23
CA SER A 98 27.10 -3.24 6.90
C SER A 98 26.72 -4.66 7.35
N PHE A 99 27.46 -5.68 6.94
CA PHE A 99 27.34 -7.04 7.50
C PHE A 99 27.94 -7.11 8.92
N VAL A 100 29.16 -6.60 9.11
CA VAL A 100 29.86 -6.65 10.40
C VAL A 100 29.32 -5.60 11.35
N GLU A 101 28.96 -4.41 10.85
CA GLU A 101 28.36 -3.36 11.70
C GLU A 101 27.07 -3.85 12.37
N ARG A 102 26.11 -4.41 11.61
CA ARG A 102 24.89 -5.01 12.18
C ARG A 102 25.19 -6.19 13.13
N GLY A 103 26.12 -7.07 12.78
CA GLY A 103 26.52 -8.21 13.62
C GLY A 103 27.15 -7.79 14.96
N LEU A 104 27.96 -6.73 14.93
CA LEU A 104 28.63 -6.14 16.09
C LEU A 104 27.66 -5.32 16.96
N GLU A 105 26.73 -4.57 16.35
CA GLU A 105 25.68 -3.83 17.05
C GLU A 105 24.73 -4.78 17.79
N ALA A 106 24.22 -5.82 17.13
CA ALA A 106 23.38 -6.82 17.78
C ALA A 106 24.13 -7.56 18.90
N CYS A 107 25.41 -7.89 18.69
CA CYS A 107 26.27 -8.48 19.72
C CYS A 107 26.44 -7.56 20.95
N ARG A 108 26.59 -6.25 20.75
CA ARG A 108 26.71 -5.24 21.82
C ARG A 108 25.37 -4.92 22.50
N ALA A 109 24.25 -5.06 21.77
CA ALA A 109 22.90 -4.94 22.31
C ALA A 109 22.43 -6.18 23.08
N GLY A 110 23.18 -7.29 23.03
CA GLY A 110 22.77 -8.57 23.64
C GLY A 110 21.58 -9.23 22.92
N LEU A 111 21.35 -8.88 21.65
CA LEU A 111 20.25 -9.39 20.84
C LEU A 111 20.73 -10.59 20.00
N PRO A 112 20.04 -11.75 20.06
CA PRO A 112 20.35 -12.86 19.17
C PRO A 112 19.99 -12.47 17.73
N THR A 113 20.99 -12.43 16.86
CA THR A 113 20.77 -12.32 15.40
C THR A 113 20.23 -13.64 14.87
N ASP A 114 19.20 -13.62 14.03
CA ASP A 114 18.77 -14.84 13.34
C ASP A 114 19.93 -15.37 12.47
N ALA A 115 20.16 -16.68 12.53
CA ALA A 115 21.26 -17.33 11.85
C ALA A 115 21.06 -17.38 10.32
N ALA A 116 19.83 -17.19 9.84
CA ALA A 116 19.51 -17.17 8.40
C ALA A 116 19.74 -15.80 7.75
N GLU A 117 19.35 -14.69 8.39
CA GLU A 117 19.31 -13.35 7.77
C GLU A 117 20.68 -12.81 7.31
N VAL A 118 21.77 -13.26 7.93
CA VAL A 118 23.12 -12.71 7.69
C VAL A 118 23.87 -13.52 6.63
N VAL A 119 23.61 -13.28 5.34
CA VAL A 119 24.35 -13.88 4.22
C VAL A 119 25.62 -13.06 3.88
N ILE A 120 26.76 -13.74 3.74
CA ILE A 120 28.03 -13.10 3.35
C ILE A 120 28.07 -12.94 1.82
N PRO A 121 28.15 -11.72 1.26
CA PRO A 121 28.31 -11.53 -0.19
C PRO A 121 29.71 -11.99 -0.65
N PRO A 122 29.84 -12.56 -1.86
CA PRO A 122 31.13 -13.00 -2.37
C PRO A 122 32.09 -11.81 -2.55
N ARG A 123 33.34 -11.95 -2.09
CA ARG A 123 34.39 -10.94 -2.30
C ARG A 123 34.65 -10.73 -3.81
N THR A 124 34.19 -9.61 -4.36
CA THR A 124 34.80 -9.03 -5.56
C THR A 124 36.28 -8.76 -5.29
N ARG A 125 37.13 -8.89 -6.31
CA ARG A 125 38.59 -8.73 -6.16
C ARG A 125 38.92 -7.29 -5.77
N ARG A 126 39.32 -7.09 -4.51
CA ARG A 126 39.76 -5.79 -3.99
C ARG A 126 41.18 -5.51 -4.51
N THR A 127 41.29 -4.82 -5.64
CA THR A 127 42.59 -4.42 -6.24
C THR A 127 43.31 -3.46 -5.28
N VAL A 128 44.33 -3.95 -4.56
CA VAL A 128 45.04 -3.16 -3.55
C VAL A 128 46.06 -2.23 -4.20
N LEU A 129 45.79 -0.93 -4.15
CA LEU A 129 46.79 0.11 -4.38
C LEU A 129 47.90 0.00 -3.33
N ARG A 130 49.13 -0.35 -3.75
CA ARG A 130 50.35 -0.16 -2.96
C ARG A 130 51.12 1.06 -3.47
N ARG A 131 51.51 1.96 -2.56
CA ARG A 131 52.50 3.02 -2.82
C ARG A 131 53.89 2.54 -2.37
N GLY A 132 54.91 2.73 -3.20
CA GLY A 132 56.32 2.49 -2.84
C GLY A 132 57.19 2.10 -4.04
N LYS A 133 58.26 2.87 -4.30
CA LYS A 133 59.42 2.57 -5.16
C LYS A 133 60.58 1.99 -4.29
N PRO A 134 61.77 1.61 -4.81
CA PRO A 134 62.26 1.49 -6.21
C PRO A 134 62.92 0.12 -6.57
N GLU A 135 63.41 -0.01 -7.82
CA GLU A 135 64.57 -0.84 -8.28
C GLU A 135 64.54 -2.39 -8.07
N GLU A 136 65.26 -3.28 -8.79
CA GLU A 136 66.23 -3.17 -9.90
C GLU A 136 66.28 -4.46 -10.80
N VAL A 137 66.66 -4.30 -12.09
CA VAL A 137 67.50 -5.18 -12.96
C VAL A 137 67.15 -6.65 -13.37
N GLU A 138 67.14 -6.84 -14.71
CA GLU A 138 67.50 -8.00 -15.59
C GLU A 138 66.64 -9.29 -15.82
N ALA A 139 66.94 -9.91 -16.98
CA ALA A 139 66.34 -11.11 -17.60
C ALA A 139 67.40 -12.28 -17.62
N PRO A 140 67.56 -13.23 -18.59
CA PRO A 140 66.95 -13.53 -19.92
C PRO A 140 66.47 -15.02 -19.99
N PRO A 141 66.44 -15.78 -21.13
CA PRO A 141 66.53 -15.46 -22.58
C PRO A 141 65.39 -16.07 -23.46
N GLU A 142 65.51 -15.85 -24.77
CA GLU A 142 64.65 -16.40 -25.86
C GLU A 142 65.06 -17.84 -26.28
N PRO A 143 64.45 -18.41 -27.35
CA PRO A 143 65.18 -18.37 -28.62
C PRO A 143 64.36 -18.19 -29.93
N GLU A 144 65.00 -17.46 -30.87
CA GLU A 144 65.07 -17.66 -32.34
C GLU A 144 63.85 -17.42 -33.27
N GLN A 145 64.13 -16.61 -34.31
CA GLN A 145 63.37 -16.40 -35.56
C GLN A 145 64.03 -17.26 -36.69
N GLU A 146 63.74 -17.25 -37.99
CA GLU A 146 63.30 -16.25 -38.99
C GLU A 146 63.10 -17.02 -40.36
N PRO A 147 62.99 -16.40 -41.56
CA PRO A 147 62.26 -15.23 -42.08
C PRO A 147 61.05 -15.72 -42.94
N ILE A 148 60.49 -15.17 -44.04
CA ILE A 148 60.61 -14.01 -44.97
C ILE A 148 59.16 -13.79 -45.54
N SER A 149 58.68 -12.71 -46.19
CA SER A 149 59.19 -11.40 -46.67
C SER A 149 57.99 -10.42 -46.65
N ALA A 150 58.10 -9.12 -46.33
CA ALA A 150 58.66 -8.00 -47.11
C ALA A 150 57.79 -7.44 -48.27
N SER A 151 56.90 -6.51 -47.93
CA SER A 151 56.57 -5.32 -48.75
C SER A 151 56.21 -4.16 -47.82
N SER A 152 56.51 -2.91 -48.19
CA SER A 152 56.53 -1.80 -47.23
C SER A 152 56.10 -0.46 -47.80
N GLU A 153 55.06 0.13 -47.21
CA GLU A 153 54.86 1.58 -47.20
C GLU A 153 54.79 2.04 -45.74
N ARG A 154 55.47 3.14 -45.42
CA ARG A 154 55.68 3.59 -44.03
C ARG A 154 54.55 4.51 -43.59
N SER A 155 53.85 4.15 -42.52
CA SER A 155 53.03 5.10 -41.79
C SER A 155 53.94 6.06 -41.01
N GLU A 156 53.79 7.36 -41.27
CA GLU A 156 54.42 8.38 -40.44
C GLU A 156 53.77 8.40 -39.06
N GLN A 157 54.56 8.20 -38.01
CA GLN A 157 54.12 8.47 -36.65
C GLN A 157 53.97 9.98 -36.48
N PRO A 158 52.79 10.51 -36.10
CA PRO A 158 52.72 11.87 -35.59
C PRO A 158 53.50 11.91 -34.27
N ARG A 159 54.64 12.60 -34.26
CA ARG A 159 55.33 12.95 -33.01
C ARG A 159 54.36 13.72 -32.12
N ALA A 160 54.55 13.60 -30.80
CA ALA A 160 53.91 14.54 -29.89
C ALA A 160 54.25 15.98 -30.33
N PRO A 161 53.31 16.93 -30.24
CA PRO A 161 53.65 18.33 -30.47
C PRO A 161 54.61 18.76 -29.37
N ASP A 162 55.87 18.99 -29.75
CA ASP A 162 56.85 19.69 -28.92
C ASP A 162 56.25 21.02 -28.45
N ALA A 163 56.67 21.51 -27.28
CA ALA A 163 56.21 22.78 -26.76
C ALA A 163 56.47 23.89 -27.81
N ILE A 164 55.42 24.62 -28.20
CA ILE A 164 55.54 25.71 -29.18
C ILE A 164 56.19 26.92 -28.50
N GLU A 165 57.49 26.84 -28.30
CA GLU A 165 58.32 28.00 -28.03
C GLU A 165 58.34 28.91 -29.26
N GLY A 166 57.69 30.07 -29.15
CA GLY A 166 58.22 31.29 -29.75
C GLY A 166 58.25 31.41 -31.28
N GLN A 167 57.17 31.11 -32.00
CA GLN A 167 56.87 31.91 -33.21
C GLN A 167 56.07 33.16 -32.82
N GLN A 168 56.77 34.13 -32.23
CA GLN A 168 56.24 35.48 -32.06
C GLN A 168 56.11 36.16 -33.43
N VAL A 169 54.89 36.45 -33.87
CA VAL A 169 54.67 37.48 -34.90
C VAL A 169 55.02 38.83 -34.24
N PRO A 170 56.04 39.58 -34.71
CA PRO A 170 56.56 40.69 -33.92
C PRO A 170 55.58 41.87 -33.75
N GLY A 171 55.45 42.35 -32.51
CA GLY A 171 55.15 43.75 -32.23
C GLY A 171 53.69 44.23 -32.25
N ARG A 172 52.69 43.39 -32.55
CA ARG A 172 51.27 43.78 -32.37
C ARG A 172 50.75 43.36 -30.99
N ARG A 173 50.31 44.36 -30.19
CA ARG A 173 49.40 44.11 -29.06
C ARG A 173 48.08 43.54 -29.60
N PRO A 174 47.41 42.61 -28.90
CA PRO A 174 46.14 42.06 -29.36
C PRO A 174 45.08 43.16 -29.48
N ASP A 175 44.47 43.27 -30.65
CA ASP A 175 43.44 44.27 -30.96
C ASP A 175 42.08 43.76 -30.48
N ARG A 176 41.88 43.84 -29.15
CA ARG A 176 40.70 43.33 -28.46
C ARG A 176 39.38 43.93 -28.90
N GLN A 177 39.39 45.14 -29.46
CA GLN A 177 38.14 45.72 -29.99
C GLN A 177 37.84 45.12 -31.35
N ARG A 178 38.79 45.13 -32.28
CA ARG A 178 38.63 44.49 -33.59
C ARG A 178 38.32 43.00 -33.48
N ALA A 179 38.92 42.29 -32.53
CA ALA A 179 38.64 40.87 -32.30
C ALA A 179 37.17 40.63 -31.89
N ARG A 180 36.55 41.56 -31.16
CA ARG A 180 35.10 41.54 -30.86
C ARG A 180 34.26 41.92 -32.07
N ASP A 181 34.65 42.96 -32.81
CA ASP A 181 33.93 43.41 -34.01
C ASP A 181 33.93 42.33 -35.12
N ASP A 182 35.05 41.61 -35.30
CA ASP A 182 35.15 40.46 -36.21
C ASP A 182 34.37 39.24 -35.65
N LEU A 183 34.36 38.99 -34.32
CA LEU A 183 33.55 37.94 -33.68
C LEU A 183 32.04 38.15 -33.87
N ASP A 184 31.54 39.37 -33.65
CA ASP A 184 30.10 39.66 -33.78
C ASP A 184 29.61 39.62 -35.24
N ARG A 185 30.48 39.93 -36.20
CA ARG A 185 30.21 39.66 -37.63
C ARG A 185 30.12 38.16 -37.90
N GLY A 186 31.07 37.37 -37.40
CA GLY A 186 31.02 35.90 -37.52
C GLY A 186 29.75 35.31 -36.90
N ARG A 187 29.28 35.85 -35.77
CA ARG A 187 28.00 35.48 -35.15
C ARG A 187 26.77 35.80 -36.01
N SER A 188 26.82 36.83 -36.88
CA SER A 188 25.74 37.10 -37.85
C SER A 188 25.70 36.03 -38.92
N PHE A 189 26.82 35.82 -39.62
CA PHE A 189 26.93 34.79 -40.67
C PHE A 189 26.61 33.37 -40.15
N TYR A 190 26.98 33.06 -38.89
CA TYR A 190 26.61 31.81 -38.24
C TYR A 190 25.08 31.66 -38.03
N LYS A 191 24.38 32.72 -37.61
CA LYS A 191 22.91 32.74 -37.53
C LYS A 191 22.25 32.62 -38.92
N GLU A 192 22.86 33.21 -39.93
CA GLU A 192 22.47 33.11 -41.35
C GLU A 192 22.81 31.73 -41.96
N ARG A 193 23.40 30.80 -41.18
CA ARG A 193 23.86 29.46 -41.59
C ARG A 193 24.90 29.46 -42.71
N THR A 194 25.62 30.56 -42.91
CA THR A 194 26.71 30.68 -43.88
C THR A 194 28.04 30.33 -43.22
N TYR A 195 28.17 29.06 -42.76
CA TYR A 195 29.23 28.63 -41.85
C TYR A 195 30.64 28.90 -42.37
N ALA A 196 30.94 28.64 -43.65
CA ALA A 196 32.23 28.99 -44.26
C ALA A 196 32.58 30.49 -44.18
N ALA A 197 31.59 31.39 -44.25
CA ALA A 197 31.81 32.82 -44.03
C ALA A 197 32.03 33.13 -42.54
N ALA A 198 31.26 32.52 -41.65
CA ALA A 198 31.43 32.66 -40.19
C ALA A 198 32.83 32.22 -39.73
N VAL A 199 33.31 31.07 -40.23
CA VAL A 199 34.68 30.56 -40.03
C VAL A 199 35.72 31.62 -40.38
N ALA A 200 35.63 32.25 -41.55
CA ALA A 200 36.58 33.28 -41.98
C ALA A 200 36.59 34.52 -41.07
N TRP A 201 35.44 34.92 -40.49
CA TRP A 201 35.38 36.01 -39.51
C TRP A 201 35.92 35.59 -38.13
N PHE A 202 35.67 34.36 -37.67
CA PHE A 202 36.23 33.86 -36.41
C PHE A 202 37.75 33.64 -36.50
N GLU A 203 38.28 33.18 -37.64
CA GLU A 203 39.72 33.10 -37.89
C GLU A 203 40.37 34.48 -37.87
N ARG A 204 39.72 35.51 -38.46
CA ARG A 204 40.16 36.91 -38.35
C ARG A 204 40.16 37.42 -36.90
N ALA A 205 39.15 37.09 -36.11
CA ALA A 205 39.11 37.45 -34.69
C ALA A 205 40.30 36.84 -33.92
N LEU A 206 40.68 35.60 -34.23
CA LEU A 206 41.85 34.91 -33.67
C LEU A 206 43.20 35.33 -34.26
N GLN A 207 43.21 36.09 -35.36
CA GLN A 207 44.38 36.83 -35.86
C GLN A 207 44.53 38.20 -35.18
N ALA A 208 43.42 38.81 -34.74
CA ALA A 208 43.40 40.08 -34.03
C ALA A 208 43.72 39.94 -32.52
N ASP A 209 43.17 38.92 -31.85
CA ASP A 209 43.60 38.48 -30.51
C ASP A 209 43.74 36.94 -30.49
N PRO A 210 44.98 36.41 -30.59
CA PRO A 210 45.23 34.98 -30.53
C PRO A 210 44.80 34.28 -29.23
N THR A 211 44.56 35.04 -28.15
CA THR A 211 44.15 34.56 -26.82
C THR A 211 42.64 34.68 -26.58
N PHE A 212 41.83 34.93 -27.61
CA PHE A 212 40.38 35.07 -27.44
C PHE A 212 39.68 33.70 -27.44
N ALA A 213 39.63 33.04 -26.26
CA ALA A 213 39.05 31.71 -26.09
C ALA A 213 37.61 31.57 -26.65
N GLU A 214 36.75 32.59 -26.50
CA GLU A 214 35.40 32.53 -27.07
C GLU A 214 35.41 32.48 -28.61
N ALA A 215 36.32 33.20 -29.28
CA ALA A 215 36.44 33.12 -30.73
C ALA A 215 36.92 31.72 -31.19
N ALA A 216 37.77 31.06 -30.40
CA ALA A 216 38.17 29.67 -30.65
C ALA A 216 37.01 28.68 -30.48
N LEU A 217 36.18 28.84 -29.44
CA LEU A 217 34.95 28.05 -29.24
C LEU A 217 33.97 28.24 -30.40
N ARG A 218 33.71 29.48 -30.83
CA ARG A 218 32.78 29.78 -31.94
C ARG A 218 33.31 29.34 -33.30
N LEU A 219 34.64 29.42 -33.52
CA LEU A 219 35.29 28.83 -34.69
C LEU A 219 35.08 27.33 -34.74
N GLY A 220 35.29 26.62 -33.62
CA GLY A 220 35.07 25.18 -33.54
C GLY A 220 33.63 24.79 -33.89
N MET A 221 32.63 25.51 -33.34
CA MET A 221 31.21 25.27 -33.67
C MET A 221 30.92 25.45 -35.16
N ALA A 222 31.42 26.54 -35.78
CA ALA A 222 31.20 26.80 -37.20
C ALA A 222 31.90 25.77 -38.10
N LEU A 223 33.08 25.29 -37.73
CA LEU A 223 33.78 24.21 -38.43
C LEU A 223 33.08 22.87 -38.27
N GLU A 224 32.44 22.61 -37.13
CA GLU A 224 31.68 21.39 -36.87
C GLU A 224 30.39 21.32 -37.69
N ASP A 225 29.66 22.43 -37.80
CA ASP A 225 28.47 22.55 -38.68
C ASP A 225 28.83 22.51 -40.17
N ASP A 226 30.00 23.04 -40.54
CA ASP A 226 30.62 22.91 -41.89
C ASP A 226 31.28 21.53 -42.12
N ARG A 227 31.11 20.58 -41.19
CA ARG A 227 31.61 19.19 -41.20
C ARG A 227 33.15 19.02 -41.23
N GLN A 228 33.90 20.08 -40.94
CA GLN A 228 35.37 20.08 -40.90
C GLN A 228 35.91 19.62 -39.52
N TYR A 229 35.47 18.44 -39.06
CA TYR A 229 35.63 17.99 -37.67
C TYR A 229 37.07 18.02 -37.13
N ARG A 230 38.10 17.76 -37.96
CA ARG A 230 39.51 17.84 -37.54
C ARG A 230 39.91 19.27 -37.14
N ARG A 231 39.61 20.26 -37.99
CA ARG A 231 39.85 21.68 -37.69
C ARG A 231 38.96 22.17 -36.53
N ALA A 232 37.75 21.62 -36.39
CA ALA A 232 36.89 21.92 -35.22
C ALA A 232 37.55 21.48 -33.91
N ILE A 233 38.09 20.25 -33.87
CA ILE A 233 38.84 19.72 -32.71
C ILE A 233 40.08 20.58 -32.42
N GLU A 234 40.86 20.97 -33.44
CA GLU A 234 42.00 21.89 -33.30
C GLU A 234 41.59 23.25 -32.69
N ALA A 235 40.47 23.82 -33.16
CA ALA A 235 39.93 25.09 -32.64
C ALA A 235 39.44 24.96 -31.18
N TYR A 236 38.78 23.86 -30.82
CA TYR A 236 38.36 23.58 -29.45
C TYR A 236 39.57 23.28 -28.52
N GLN A 237 40.59 22.57 -29.00
CA GLN A 237 41.84 22.37 -28.25
C GLN A 237 42.57 23.70 -28.00
N ARG A 238 42.55 24.62 -28.98
CA ARG A 238 43.05 25.99 -28.82
C ARG A 238 42.18 26.84 -27.88
N CYS A 239 40.90 26.52 -27.70
CA CYS A 239 40.08 27.11 -26.64
C CYS A 239 40.56 26.61 -25.27
N LEU A 240 40.73 25.30 -25.10
CA LEU A 240 41.18 24.68 -23.83
C LEU A 240 42.62 25.05 -23.43
N SER A 241 43.51 25.34 -24.37
CA SER A 241 44.87 25.81 -24.03
C SER A 241 44.92 27.25 -23.50
N VAL A 242 43.83 28.02 -23.68
CA VAL A 242 43.66 29.38 -23.15
C VAL A 242 42.75 29.39 -21.92
N ASP A 243 41.68 28.60 -21.92
CA ASP A 243 40.77 28.38 -20.79
C ASP A 243 40.64 26.87 -20.49
N PRO A 244 41.52 26.29 -19.66
CA PRO A 244 41.49 24.87 -19.32
C PRO A 244 40.26 24.42 -18.51
N LYS A 245 39.36 25.34 -18.13
CA LYS A 245 38.11 25.03 -17.43
C LYS A 245 36.89 25.05 -18.36
N GLN A 246 37.09 25.28 -19.66
CA GLN A 246 36.01 25.41 -20.64
C GLN A 246 35.39 24.06 -21.01
N TYR A 247 34.62 23.47 -20.09
CA TYR A 247 33.97 22.17 -20.25
C TYR A 247 33.10 22.07 -21.52
N GLN A 248 32.54 23.19 -22.02
CA GLN A 248 31.82 23.20 -23.31
C GLN A 248 32.75 22.85 -24.48
N ALA A 249 33.99 23.35 -24.50
CA ALA A 249 34.96 23.00 -25.53
C ALA A 249 35.37 21.52 -25.43
N ALA A 250 35.56 21.00 -24.21
CA ALA A 250 35.83 19.58 -23.99
C ALA A 250 34.67 18.68 -24.47
N CYS A 251 33.42 19.07 -24.22
CA CYS A 251 32.25 18.32 -24.68
C CYS A 251 32.12 18.33 -26.20
N ASN A 252 32.36 19.48 -26.83
CA ASN A 252 32.27 19.60 -28.29
C ASN A 252 33.42 18.86 -29.00
N ILE A 253 34.59 18.68 -28.37
CA ILE A 253 35.62 17.75 -28.87
C ILE A 253 35.08 16.31 -28.86
N GLY A 254 34.36 15.91 -27.81
CA GLY A 254 33.68 14.61 -27.75
C GLY A 254 32.66 14.43 -28.88
N GLU A 255 31.82 15.44 -29.10
CA GLU A 255 30.82 15.42 -30.18
C GLU A 255 31.44 15.44 -31.58
N ALA A 256 32.53 16.20 -31.80
CA ALA A 256 33.26 16.22 -33.06
C ALA A 256 33.98 14.88 -33.33
N TYR A 257 34.53 14.21 -32.30
CA TYR A 257 35.03 12.84 -32.44
C TYR A 257 33.90 11.85 -32.74
N ARG A 258 32.74 11.95 -32.07
CA ARG A 258 31.57 11.09 -32.30
C ARG A 258 31.02 11.25 -33.73
N LYS A 259 30.92 12.48 -34.23
CA LYS A 259 30.55 12.80 -35.64
C LYS A 259 31.60 12.36 -36.67
N HIS A 260 32.83 12.12 -36.23
CA HIS A 260 33.93 11.54 -37.03
C HIS A 260 34.16 10.05 -36.73
N GLU A 261 33.13 9.37 -36.16
CA GLU A 261 33.06 7.93 -35.86
C GLU A 261 34.18 7.40 -34.93
N LYS A 262 34.85 8.30 -34.22
CA LYS A 262 35.96 8.03 -33.28
C LYS A 262 35.44 7.88 -31.85
N TYR A 263 34.66 6.83 -31.61
CA TYR A 263 33.92 6.63 -30.37
C TYR A 263 34.80 6.48 -29.12
N GLU A 264 36.01 5.92 -29.24
CA GLU A 264 36.95 5.84 -28.11
C GLU A 264 37.54 7.21 -27.73
N GLU A 265 37.97 8.01 -28.71
CA GLU A 265 38.45 9.37 -28.46
C GLU A 265 37.33 10.30 -27.98
N ALA A 266 36.10 10.10 -28.47
CA ALA A 266 34.91 10.76 -27.97
C ALA A 266 34.67 10.45 -26.48
N ILE A 267 34.73 9.18 -26.08
CA ILE A 267 34.62 8.75 -24.67
C ILE A 267 35.69 9.43 -23.81
N LYS A 268 36.96 9.46 -24.26
CA LYS A 268 38.06 10.12 -23.53
C LYS A 268 37.83 11.63 -23.36
N ALA A 269 37.24 12.31 -24.36
CA ALA A 269 36.88 13.73 -24.29
C ALA A 269 35.64 14.00 -23.40
N TYR A 270 34.64 13.11 -23.41
CA TYR A 270 33.51 13.18 -22.47
C TYR A 270 33.96 12.90 -21.03
N ASP A 271 34.85 11.93 -20.78
CA ASP A 271 35.45 11.71 -19.45
C ASP A 271 36.23 12.93 -18.96
N HIS A 272 36.99 13.59 -19.84
CA HIS A 272 37.63 14.86 -19.50
C HIS A 272 36.60 15.95 -19.17
N THR A 273 35.50 16.05 -19.94
CA THR A 273 34.39 16.98 -19.64
C THR A 273 33.80 16.70 -18.26
N LEU A 274 33.55 15.44 -17.93
CA LEU A 274 33.00 15.01 -16.63
C LEU A 274 34.00 15.20 -15.48
N SER A 275 35.31 15.24 -15.75
CA SER A 275 36.32 15.65 -14.76
C SER A 275 36.32 17.15 -14.46
N LEU A 276 35.75 17.98 -15.34
CA LEU A 276 35.55 19.42 -15.15
C LEU A 276 34.16 19.75 -14.58
N GLN A 277 33.11 19.07 -15.07
CA GLN A 277 31.74 19.18 -14.58
C GLN A 277 31.05 17.80 -14.61
N ALA A 278 30.95 17.15 -13.44
CA ALA A 278 30.51 15.76 -13.31
C ALA A 278 29.03 15.49 -13.63
N ASP A 279 28.17 16.51 -13.61
CA ASP A 279 26.75 16.43 -13.90
C ASP A 279 26.39 16.92 -15.32
N TYR A 280 27.37 17.16 -16.20
CA TYR A 280 27.09 17.77 -17.50
C TYR A 280 26.34 16.81 -18.46
N LEU A 281 25.02 17.02 -18.53
CA LEU A 281 24.02 16.21 -19.24
C LEU A 281 24.45 15.74 -20.64
N TYR A 282 24.99 16.65 -21.47
CA TYR A 282 25.40 16.33 -22.84
C TYR A 282 26.62 15.40 -22.90
N ALA A 283 27.55 15.49 -21.94
CA ALA A 283 28.67 14.57 -21.85
C ALA A 283 28.24 13.20 -21.31
N LEU A 284 27.32 13.15 -20.32
CA LEU A 284 26.75 11.89 -19.83
C LEU A 284 26.03 11.14 -20.96
N ALA A 285 25.16 11.82 -21.72
CA ALA A 285 24.40 11.22 -22.81
C ALA A 285 25.28 10.91 -24.05
N GLY A 286 26.22 11.79 -24.41
CA GLY A 286 27.17 11.56 -25.51
C GLY A 286 28.10 10.38 -25.24
N ARG A 287 28.58 10.22 -24.00
CA ARG A 287 29.38 9.06 -23.57
C ARG A 287 28.56 7.77 -23.65
N ALA A 288 27.32 7.78 -23.17
CA ALA A 288 26.42 6.63 -23.24
C ALA A 288 26.19 6.19 -24.70
N GLU A 289 25.93 7.14 -25.60
CA GLU A 289 25.75 6.88 -27.03
C GLU A 289 27.01 6.29 -27.68
N CYS A 290 28.21 6.79 -27.33
CA CYS A 290 29.46 6.19 -27.83
C CYS A 290 29.65 4.73 -27.38
N MET A 291 29.24 4.38 -26.16
CA MET A 291 29.26 2.98 -25.70
C MET A 291 28.22 2.13 -26.45
N ARG A 292 27.02 2.67 -26.69
CA ARG A 292 25.98 2.03 -27.51
C ARG A 292 26.46 1.76 -28.94
N MET A 293 27.19 2.70 -29.55
CA MET A 293 27.78 2.55 -30.89
C MET A 293 28.98 1.59 -30.94
N LEU A 294 29.65 1.36 -29.81
CA LEU A 294 30.68 0.31 -29.66
C LEU A 294 30.09 -1.07 -29.31
N GLY A 295 28.76 -1.19 -29.18
CA GLY A 295 28.07 -2.44 -28.84
C GLY A 295 28.02 -2.77 -27.34
N ASP A 296 28.56 -1.91 -26.47
CA ASP A 296 28.41 -2.03 -25.01
C ASP A 296 27.05 -1.46 -24.57
N TYR A 297 25.99 -2.21 -24.90
CA TYR A 297 24.62 -1.79 -24.61
C TYR A 297 24.36 -1.74 -23.10
N GLU A 298 24.81 -2.72 -22.31
CA GLU A 298 24.61 -2.74 -20.86
C GLU A 298 25.34 -1.58 -20.17
N GLY A 299 26.60 -1.32 -20.54
CA GLY A 299 27.34 -0.15 -20.06
C GLY A 299 26.69 1.16 -20.50
N SER A 300 26.13 1.24 -21.72
CA SER A 300 25.41 2.43 -22.17
C SER A 300 24.18 2.76 -21.31
N LEU A 301 23.39 1.76 -20.88
CA LEU A 301 22.22 1.98 -20.02
C LEU A 301 22.60 2.69 -18.72
N VAL A 302 23.67 2.26 -18.06
CA VAL A 302 24.17 2.84 -16.79
C VAL A 302 24.57 4.33 -16.96
N TRP A 303 25.02 4.74 -18.15
CA TRP A 303 25.33 6.14 -18.42
C TRP A 303 24.12 6.95 -18.91
N PHE A 304 23.18 6.33 -19.64
CA PHE A 304 21.89 6.96 -19.92
C PHE A 304 21.08 7.21 -18.64
N ASP A 305 21.11 6.30 -17.66
CA ASP A 305 20.45 6.49 -16.37
C ASP A 305 21.03 7.67 -15.58
N LYS A 306 22.35 7.84 -15.58
CA LYS A 306 23.00 9.04 -15.01
C LYS A 306 22.57 10.31 -15.75
N ALA A 307 22.48 10.27 -17.09
CA ALA A 307 22.03 11.41 -17.88
C ALA A 307 20.57 11.77 -17.57
N LEU A 308 19.68 10.78 -17.49
CA LEU A 308 18.25 10.98 -17.21
C LEU A 308 17.98 11.37 -15.75
N ALA A 309 18.83 10.99 -14.80
CA ALA A 309 18.77 11.50 -13.43
C ALA A 309 19.05 13.02 -13.34
N VAL A 310 19.86 13.57 -14.25
CA VAL A 310 20.09 15.03 -14.37
C VAL A 310 19.02 15.70 -15.24
N GLY A 311 18.62 15.06 -16.34
CA GLY A 311 17.65 15.60 -17.30
C GLY A 311 16.56 14.60 -17.69
N PRO A 312 15.51 14.40 -16.86
CA PRO A 312 14.49 13.37 -17.08
C PRO A 312 13.71 13.50 -18.40
N ARG A 313 13.64 14.71 -18.98
CA ARG A 313 13.01 14.99 -20.28
C ARG A 313 14.01 15.22 -21.43
N HIS A 314 15.25 14.74 -21.29
CA HIS A 314 16.27 14.89 -22.34
C HIS A 314 16.04 13.89 -23.48
N ALA A 315 15.35 14.33 -24.54
CA ALA A 315 14.90 13.50 -25.68
C ALA A 315 15.98 12.54 -26.22
N PHE A 316 17.20 13.03 -26.46
CA PHE A 316 18.32 12.23 -26.96
C PHE A 316 18.76 11.14 -25.97
N GLY A 317 18.70 11.41 -24.66
CA GLY A 317 18.99 10.41 -23.62
C GLY A 317 17.93 9.32 -23.53
N ILE A 318 16.65 9.69 -23.66
CA ILE A 318 15.51 8.75 -23.66
C ILE A 318 15.57 7.87 -24.90
N GLN A 319 15.74 8.47 -26.09
CA GLN A 319 15.87 7.76 -27.37
C GLN A 319 17.09 6.83 -27.39
N GLY A 320 18.24 7.26 -26.86
CA GLY A 320 19.44 6.44 -26.74
C GLY A 320 19.25 5.25 -25.79
N LYS A 321 18.63 5.44 -24.63
CA LYS A 321 18.30 4.35 -23.69
C LYS A 321 17.31 3.35 -24.31
N ALA A 322 16.27 3.84 -24.98
CA ALA A 322 15.28 3.00 -25.65
C ALA A 322 15.91 2.19 -26.81
N ALA A 323 16.82 2.80 -27.57
CA ALA A 323 17.61 2.12 -28.59
C ALA A 323 18.51 1.02 -28.00
N ALA A 324 19.19 1.27 -26.89
CA ALA A 324 20.00 0.27 -26.20
C ALA A 324 19.17 -0.92 -25.68
N LEU A 325 17.95 -0.67 -25.16
CA LEU A 325 17.02 -1.74 -24.75
C LEU A 325 16.51 -2.55 -25.95
N ASN A 326 16.16 -1.90 -27.07
CA ASN A 326 15.85 -2.60 -28.32
C ASN A 326 17.01 -3.50 -28.77
N SER A 327 18.25 -2.99 -28.78
CA SER A 327 19.45 -3.78 -29.14
C SER A 327 19.74 -4.96 -28.20
N LEU A 328 19.29 -4.90 -26.95
CA LEU A 328 19.35 -5.99 -25.97
C LEU A 328 18.15 -6.95 -26.04
N GLY A 329 17.20 -6.74 -26.96
CA GLY A 329 15.96 -7.53 -27.05
C GLY A 329 14.95 -7.26 -25.92
N ARG A 330 15.15 -6.19 -25.14
CA ARG A 330 14.32 -5.78 -23.99
C ARG A 330 13.15 -4.88 -24.45
N TRP A 331 12.45 -5.32 -25.50
CA TRP A 331 11.45 -4.52 -26.24
C TRP A 331 10.35 -3.93 -25.35
N ILE A 332 9.84 -4.71 -24.40
CA ILE A 332 8.76 -4.30 -23.48
C ILE A 332 9.23 -3.15 -22.57
N GLU A 333 10.48 -3.17 -22.12
CA GLU A 333 11.08 -2.12 -21.29
C GLU A 333 11.44 -0.86 -22.12
N GLY A 334 11.72 -1.03 -23.41
CA GLY A 334 11.95 0.08 -24.34
C GLY A 334 10.67 0.86 -24.69
N LEU A 335 9.51 0.20 -24.73
CA LEU A 335 8.24 0.81 -25.18
C LEU A 335 7.80 2.07 -24.41
N PRO A 336 7.82 2.11 -23.06
CA PRO A 336 7.51 3.33 -22.30
C PRO A 336 8.44 4.50 -22.65
N LEU A 337 9.73 4.22 -22.85
CA LEU A 337 10.73 5.24 -23.22
C LEU A 337 10.53 5.72 -24.67
N TRP A 338 10.14 4.85 -25.59
CA TRP A 338 9.75 5.25 -26.94
C TRP A 338 8.49 6.12 -26.97
N ASN A 339 7.51 5.85 -26.09
CA ASN A 339 6.34 6.72 -25.92
C ASN A 339 6.76 8.10 -25.37
N ALA A 340 7.52 8.14 -24.27
CA ALA A 340 8.02 9.40 -23.69
C ALA A 340 8.88 10.21 -24.69
N ALA A 341 9.67 9.55 -25.53
CA ALA A 341 10.42 10.20 -26.61
C ALA A 341 9.52 10.86 -27.66
N LEU A 342 8.35 10.26 -27.96
CA LEU A 342 7.34 10.79 -28.89
C LEU A 342 6.40 11.82 -28.27
N GLU A 343 6.29 11.89 -26.93
CA GLU A 343 5.64 13.02 -26.25
C GLU A 343 6.50 14.29 -26.33
N ILE A 344 7.83 14.15 -26.29
CA ILE A 344 8.78 15.27 -26.32
C ILE A 344 9.07 15.72 -27.76
N ASP A 345 9.26 14.79 -28.70
CA ASP A 345 9.30 15.07 -30.15
C ASP A 345 8.35 14.13 -30.90
N PRO A 346 7.08 14.54 -31.10
CA PRO A 346 6.10 13.77 -31.86
C PRO A 346 6.46 13.51 -33.33
N GLN A 347 7.44 14.24 -33.90
CA GLN A 347 7.85 14.12 -35.30
C GLN A 347 9.13 13.30 -35.50
N SER A 348 9.87 12.97 -34.44
CA SER A 348 11.10 12.16 -34.47
C SER A 348 10.91 10.87 -35.29
N PRO A 349 11.55 10.73 -36.48
CA PRO A 349 11.46 9.50 -37.27
C PRO A 349 12.10 8.33 -36.55
N PHE A 350 13.22 8.58 -35.86
CA PHE A 350 13.97 7.60 -35.07
C PHE A 350 13.13 7.02 -33.92
N ALA A 351 12.38 7.86 -33.20
CA ALA A 351 11.52 7.38 -32.12
C ALA A 351 10.29 6.62 -32.65
N ARG A 352 9.73 7.01 -33.81
CA ARG A 352 8.66 6.26 -34.47
C ARG A 352 9.12 4.89 -34.94
N GLU A 353 10.32 4.80 -35.53
CA GLU A 353 10.88 3.53 -36.00
C GLU A 353 11.26 2.63 -34.83
N GLY A 354 11.98 3.16 -33.83
CA GLY A 354 12.33 2.42 -32.61
C GLY A 354 11.11 1.90 -31.86
N LYS A 355 10.03 2.70 -31.79
CA LYS A 355 8.73 2.27 -31.30
C LYS A 355 8.15 1.13 -32.15
N ALA A 356 8.05 1.31 -33.48
CA ALA A 356 7.43 0.31 -34.36
C ALA A 356 8.18 -1.04 -34.34
N GLN A 357 9.52 -1.03 -34.25
CA GLN A 357 10.34 -2.22 -34.04
C GLN A 357 9.98 -2.93 -32.73
N ALA A 358 9.88 -2.17 -31.62
CA ALA A 358 9.52 -2.68 -30.31
C ALA A 358 8.06 -3.18 -30.26
N GLU A 359 7.10 -2.48 -30.85
CA GLU A 359 5.70 -2.91 -30.95
C GLU A 359 5.56 -4.20 -31.77
N ALA A 360 6.33 -4.35 -32.86
CA ALA A 360 6.36 -5.55 -33.69
C ALA A 360 7.04 -6.77 -33.02
N HIS A 361 7.76 -6.56 -31.92
CA HIS A 361 8.43 -7.63 -31.15
C HIS A 361 7.81 -7.88 -29.77
N ALA A 362 7.10 -6.89 -29.20
CA ALA A 362 6.32 -7.02 -27.97
C ALA A 362 4.89 -7.50 -28.24
N SER A 363 4.31 -7.16 -29.39
CA SER A 363 3.11 -7.86 -29.88
C SER A 363 3.47 -9.33 -30.14
N PRO A 364 2.65 -10.30 -29.71
CA PRO A 364 2.87 -11.68 -30.14
C PRO A 364 2.78 -11.72 -31.66
N ARG A 365 3.78 -12.32 -32.32
CA ARG A 365 3.69 -12.64 -33.75
C ARG A 365 2.37 -13.39 -33.97
N PRO A 366 1.58 -13.05 -35.01
CA PRO A 366 0.49 -13.93 -35.42
C PRO A 366 1.13 -15.29 -35.70
N ALA A 367 0.69 -16.32 -34.95
CA ALA A 367 1.31 -17.63 -35.05
C ALA A 367 1.23 -18.13 -36.50
N GLU A 368 2.30 -18.75 -37.00
CA GLU A 368 2.15 -19.71 -38.09
C GLU A 368 1.03 -20.66 -37.67
N LYS A 369 0.00 -20.81 -38.52
CA LYS A 369 -1.27 -21.44 -38.15
C LYS A 369 -0.99 -22.71 -37.34
N PRO A 370 -1.41 -22.78 -36.05
CA PRO A 370 -1.36 -24.03 -35.32
C PRO A 370 -2.08 -25.10 -36.14
N ALA A 371 -1.57 -26.33 -36.11
CA ALA A 371 -2.38 -27.47 -36.52
C ALA A 371 -3.72 -27.40 -35.77
N GLU A 372 -4.83 -27.67 -36.45
CA GLU A 372 -6.18 -27.44 -35.93
C GLU A 372 -6.29 -27.95 -34.50
N SER A 373 -6.58 -27.03 -33.56
CA SER A 373 -6.62 -27.41 -32.14
C SER A 373 -7.67 -28.49 -31.96
N ALA A 374 -7.29 -29.54 -31.24
CA ALA A 374 -8.21 -30.63 -30.93
C ALA A 374 -9.35 -30.16 -30.00
N THR A 375 -9.18 -29.02 -29.31
CA THR A 375 -10.12 -28.48 -28.33
C THR A 375 -10.49 -27.01 -28.63
N PRO A 376 -11.17 -26.72 -29.76
CA PRO A 376 -11.40 -25.34 -30.20
C PRO A 376 -12.28 -24.53 -29.25
N LEU A 377 -13.34 -25.08 -28.65
CA LEU A 377 -14.17 -24.32 -27.71
C LEU A 377 -13.48 -24.12 -26.36
N LEU A 378 -12.72 -25.09 -25.85
CA LEU A 378 -11.92 -24.88 -24.63
C LEU A 378 -10.80 -23.84 -24.81
N ASP A 379 -10.30 -23.64 -26.03
CA ASP A 379 -9.30 -22.62 -26.36
C ASP A 379 -9.90 -21.22 -26.53
N GLU A 380 -11.15 -21.12 -27.02
CA GLU A 380 -11.87 -19.85 -27.18
C GLU A 380 -12.53 -19.38 -25.86
N GLN A 381 -13.17 -20.30 -25.14
CA GLN A 381 -14.04 -20.00 -23.99
C GLN A 381 -13.36 -20.18 -22.63
N GLY A 382 -12.20 -20.84 -22.58
CA GLY A 382 -11.48 -21.22 -21.37
C GLY A 382 -10.07 -20.61 -21.26
N ARG A 383 -9.51 -20.64 -20.04
CA ARG A 383 -8.20 -20.10 -19.68
C ARG A 383 -7.27 -21.23 -19.25
N ASP A 384 -6.28 -21.56 -20.09
CA ASP A 384 -5.34 -22.67 -19.84
C ASP A 384 -4.32 -22.31 -18.75
N LEU A 385 -4.63 -22.71 -17.51
CA LEU A 385 -3.76 -22.49 -16.35
C LEU A 385 -2.45 -23.28 -16.48
N THR A 386 -2.44 -24.44 -17.15
CA THR A 386 -1.19 -25.18 -17.42
C THR A 386 -0.27 -24.49 -18.42
N ALA A 387 -0.80 -23.83 -19.45
CA ALA A 387 -0.02 -23.02 -20.37
C ALA A 387 0.50 -21.73 -19.70
N LEU A 388 -0.35 -21.05 -18.92
CA LEU A 388 0.05 -19.88 -18.14
C LEU A 388 1.12 -20.21 -17.09
N ALA A 389 1.07 -21.40 -16.48
CA ALA A 389 2.09 -21.89 -15.58
C ALA A 389 3.45 -22.11 -16.29
N ARG A 390 3.45 -22.78 -17.46
CA ARG A 390 4.67 -22.95 -18.29
C ARG A 390 5.25 -21.61 -18.76
N ALA A 391 4.40 -20.62 -19.01
CA ALA A 391 4.79 -19.26 -19.37
C ALA A 391 5.16 -18.36 -18.17
N GLY A 392 5.17 -18.88 -16.94
CA GLY A 392 5.50 -18.13 -15.72
C GLY A 392 4.45 -17.10 -15.27
N LYS A 393 3.32 -16.97 -15.96
CA LYS A 393 2.36 -15.85 -15.82
C LYS A 393 1.45 -15.93 -14.59
N LEU A 394 1.25 -17.11 -14.01
CA LEU A 394 0.43 -17.27 -12.79
C LEU A 394 1.04 -16.50 -11.59
N PRO A 395 0.24 -16.13 -10.58
CA PRO A 395 0.77 -15.62 -9.30
C PRO A 395 1.49 -16.74 -8.52
N PRO A 396 2.43 -16.40 -7.62
CA PRO A 396 3.00 -17.36 -6.66
C PRO A 396 1.92 -17.81 -5.67
N VAL A 397 2.11 -18.99 -5.08
CA VAL A 397 1.16 -19.57 -4.11
C VAL A 397 1.95 -20.13 -2.94
N ILE A 398 1.63 -19.64 -1.74
CA ILE A 398 2.33 -19.92 -0.48
C ILE A 398 1.31 -20.49 0.54
N GLY A 399 1.79 -21.30 1.51
CA GLY A 399 0.97 -21.89 2.57
C GLY A 399 0.05 -23.07 2.17
N ARG A 400 -0.32 -23.22 0.89
CA ARG A 400 -1.37 -24.16 0.42
C ARG A 400 -0.94 -25.61 0.14
N GLU A 401 0.14 -26.07 0.76
CA GLU A 401 0.73 -27.40 0.50
C GLU A 401 -0.18 -28.58 0.84
N ILE A 402 -1.04 -28.43 1.85
CA ILE A 402 -1.91 -29.51 2.33
C ILE A 402 -3.08 -29.70 1.36
N GLU A 403 -3.66 -28.59 0.90
CA GLU A 403 -4.82 -28.50 0.02
C GLU A 403 -4.44 -28.89 -1.41
N VAL A 404 -3.31 -28.39 -1.93
CA VAL A 404 -2.76 -28.81 -3.23
C VAL A 404 -2.51 -30.31 -3.25
N ARG A 405 -1.95 -30.88 -2.18
CA ARG A 405 -1.74 -32.32 -2.03
C ARG A 405 -3.07 -33.09 -1.93
N ALA A 406 -4.09 -32.55 -1.27
CA ALA A 406 -5.42 -33.14 -1.21
C ALA A 406 -6.11 -33.16 -2.58
N VAL A 407 -5.97 -32.10 -3.38
CA VAL A 407 -6.47 -32.01 -4.76
C VAL A 407 -5.76 -33.03 -5.65
N LEU A 408 -4.43 -33.05 -5.68
CA LEU A 408 -3.65 -34.04 -6.45
C LEU A 408 -3.97 -35.48 -6.05
N LYS A 409 -4.08 -35.76 -4.74
CA LYS A 409 -4.47 -37.08 -4.22
C LYS A 409 -5.89 -37.49 -4.62
N THR A 410 -6.78 -36.53 -4.86
CA THR A 410 -8.16 -36.75 -5.29
C THR A 410 -8.24 -37.02 -6.80
N LEU A 411 -7.58 -36.22 -7.63
CA LEU A 411 -7.51 -36.37 -9.10
C LEU A 411 -6.94 -37.73 -9.55
N VAL A 412 -6.16 -38.41 -8.71
CA VAL A 412 -5.55 -39.72 -8.99
C VAL A 412 -6.48 -40.92 -8.64
N ARG A 413 -7.60 -40.69 -7.93
CA ARG A 413 -8.52 -41.74 -7.48
C ARG A 413 -9.30 -42.38 -8.63
N ARG A 414 -9.75 -43.63 -8.42
CA ARG A 414 -10.69 -44.33 -9.31
C ARG A 414 -12.16 -43.94 -9.08
N LEU A 415 -12.50 -43.45 -7.89
CA LEU A 415 -13.86 -43.05 -7.47
C LEU A 415 -13.77 -41.74 -6.65
N LYS A 416 -14.80 -40.88 -6.73
CA LYS A 416 -14.75 -39.49 -6.26
C LYS A 416 -13.44 -38.78 -6.69
N ALA A 417 -13.20 -38.77 -8.01
CA ALA A 417 -12.01 -38.20 -8.65
C ALA A 417 -12.10 -36.69 -8.91
N ASN A 418 -13.27 -36.08 -8.66
CA ASN A 418 -13.53 -34.66 -8.85
C ASN A 418 -13.35 -33.91 -7.51
N PRO A 419 -12.34 -33.05 -7.34
CA PRO A 419 -12.21 -32.23 -6.14
C PRO A 419 -13.27 -31.13 -6.09
N LEU A 420 -13.80 -30.84 -4.91
CA LEU A 420 -14.69 -29.71 -4.65
C LEU A 420 -14.14 -28.87 -3.51
N LEU A 421 -13.62 -27.69 -3.83
CA LEU A 421 -12.99 -26.78 -2.88
C LEU A 421 -14.08 -26.01 -2.12
N LEU A 422 -14.19 -26.25 -0.82
CA LEU A 422 -15.17 -25.62 0.06
C LEU A 422 -14.51 -24.51 0.88
N GLY A 423 -14.97 -23.28 0.72
CA GLY A 423 -14.50 -22.18 1.56
C GLY A 423 -15.17 -20.86 1.23
N GLU A 424 -15.07 -19.92 2.17
CA GLU A 424 -15.61 -18.57 2.05
C GLU A 424 -15.05 -17.81 0.82
N PRO A 425 -15.68 -16.69 0.40
CA PRO A 425 -15.06 -15.74 -0.52
C PRO A 425 -13.71 -15.24 0.02
N GLY A 426 -12.80 -14.88 -0.88
CA GLY A 426 -11.49 -14.31 -0.53
C GLY A 426 -10.40 -15.28 -0.05
N VAL A 427 -10.71 -16.51 0.38
CA VAL A 427 -9.69 -17.45 0.93
C VAL A 427 -8.67 -18.00 -0.09
N GLY A 428 -8.77 -17.63 -1.38
CA GLY A 428 -7.83 -18.09 -2.41
C GLY A 428 -8.08 -19.52 -2.91
N LYS A 429 -9.34 -19.93 -3.08
CA LYS A 429 -9.71 -21.24 -3.67
C LYS A 429 -9.05 -21.46 -5.05
N THR A 430 -9.07 -20.44 -5.90
CA THR A 430 -8.47 -20.41 -7.24
C THR A 430 -6.94 -20.61 -7.19
N ALA A 431 -6.25 -20.01 -6.22
CA ALA A 431 -4.79 -20.13 -6.06
C ALA A 431 -4.36 -21.59 -5.76
N VAL A 432 -5.18 -22.38 -5.06
CA VAL A 432 -4.94 -23.83 -4.87
C VAL A 432 -4.93 -24.57 -6.22
N VAL A 433 -5.79 -24.16 -7.16
CA VAL A 433 -5.86 -24.74 -8.51
C VAL A 433 -4.69 -24.27 -9.38
N GLU A 434 -4.30 -23.00 -9.28
CA GLU A 434 -3.10 -22.46 -9.95
C GLU A 434 -1.82 -23.18 -9.48
N ALA A 435 -1.69 -23.50 -8.19
CA ALA A 435 -0.59 -24.30 -7.67
C ALA A 435 -0.60 -25.76 -8.18
N VAL A 436 -1.79 -26.36 -8.37
CA VAL A 436 -1.93 -27.67 -9.02
C VAL A 436 -1.51 -27.59 -10.49
N ALA A 437 -1.89 -26.53 -11.21
CA ALA A 437 -1.46 -26.29 -12.59
C ALA A 437 0.06 -26.08 -12.69
N ARG A 438 0.69 -25.38 -11.73
CA ARG A 438 2.15 -25.26 -11.60
C ARG A 438 2.84 -26.63 -11.47
N ARG A 439 2.36 -27.50 -10.57
CA ARG A 439 2.94 -28.85 -10.37
C ARG A 439 2.74 -29.77 -11.59
N ILE A 440 1.64 -29.63 -12.32
CA ILE A 440 1.41 -30.35 -13.60
C ILE A 440 2.33 -29.80 -14.70
N ALA A 441 2.52 -28.49 -14.77
CA ALA A 441 3.40 -27.84 -15.75
C ALA A 441 4.90 -28.16 -15.55
N ALA A 442 5.33 -28.41 -14.31
CA ALA A 442 6.71 -28.74 -13.93
C ALA A 442 6.97 -30.26 -13.76
N ASP A 443 6.02 -31.13 -14.13
CA ASP A 443 6.06 -32.60 -13.98
C ASP A 443 6.34 -33.14 -12.55
N ASP A 444 6.26 -32.28 -11.53
CA ASP A 444 6.27 -32.66 -10.11
C ASP A 444 4.96 -33.35 -9.68
N ALA A 445 3.87 -33.18 -10.45
CA ALA A 445 2.62 -33.91 -10.22
C ALA A 445 2.80 -35.44 -10.33
N PRO A 446 2.00 -36.24 -9.58
CA PRO A 446 1.99 -37.70 -9.69
C PRO A 446 1.87 -38.19 -11.14
N ALA A 447 2.54 -39.29 -11.50
CA ALA A 447 2.74 -39.73 -12.89
C ALA A 447 1.45 -39.84 -13.75
N ARG A 448 0.26 -40.07 -13.17
CA ARG A 448 -1.04 -40.05 -13.88
C ARG A 448 -1.55 -38.66 -14.28
N LEU A 449 -0.94 -37.60 -13.76
CA LEU A 449 -1.30 -36.20 -13.99
C LEU A 449 -0.25 -35.44 -14.82
N ARG A 450 0.93 -36.04 -15.07
CA ARG A 450 1.94 -35.49 -15.98
C ARG A 450 1.39 -35.32 -17.38
N GLY A 451 1.82 -34.26 -18.06
CA GLY A 451 1.32 -33.90 -19.40
C GLY A 451 -0.17 -33.56 -19.49
N LYS A 452 -0.95 -33.57 -18.40
CA LYS A 452 -2.35 -33.15 -18.42
C LYS A 452 -2.50 -31.66 -18.70
N ARG A 453 -3.70 -31.29 -19.15
CA ARG A 453 -4.11 -29.91 -19.41
C ARG A 453 -5.14 -29.50 -18.36
N LEU A 454 -4.95 -28.35 -17.72
CA LEU A 454 -5.89 -27.80 -16.74
C LEU A 454 -6.42 -26.46 -17.25
N VAL A 455 -7.71 -26.40 -17.53
CA VAL A 455 -8.39 -25.25 -18.15
C VAL A 455 -9.46 -24.72 -17.21
N GLU A 456 -9.38 -23.44 -16.87
CA GLU A 456 -10.40 -22.69 -16.14
C GLU A 456 -11.54 -22.30 -17.09
N LEU A 457 -12.79 -22.51 -16.68
CA LEU A 457 -13.98 -22.23 -17.47
C LEU A 457 -14.86 -21.21 -16.74
N SER A 458 -14.92 -19.98 -17.26
CA SER A 458 -15.82 -18.95 -16.75
C SER A 458 -17.23 -19.18 -17.27
N ILE A 459 -18.24 -19.12 -16.39
CA ILE A 459 -19.64 -19.16 -16.81
C ILE A 459 -20.03 -17.85 -17.52
N GLY A 460 -19.30 -16.75 -17.23
CA GLY A 460 -19.45 -15.46 -17.88
C GLY A 460 -19.10 -15.47 -19.37
N SER A 461 -18.00 -16.13 -19.78
CA SER A 461 -17.62 -16.23 -21.20
C SER A 461 -18.65 -17.03 -22.01
N LEU A 462 -19.13 -18.15 -21.46
CA LEU A 462 -20.14 -18.99 -22.10
C LEU A 462 -21.46 -18.27 -22.36
N VAL A 463 -21.88 -17.38 -21.45
CA VAL A 463 -23.09 -16.55 -21.61
C VAL A 463 -22.81 -15.31 -22.48
N ALA A 464 -21.58 -14.78 -22.49
CA ALA A 464 -21.21 -13.63 -23.30
C ALA A 464 -21.46 -13.87 -24.81
N GLY A 465 -22.04 -12.86 -25.46
CA GLY A 465 -22.46 -12.92 -26.85
C GLY A 465 -23.72 -13.76 -27.14
N THR A 466 -24.25 -14.51 -26.17
CA THR A 466 -25.47 -15.30 -26.37
C THR A 466 -26.73 -14.44 -26.23
N LYS A 467 -27.69 -14.61 -27.15
CA LYS A 467 -29.05 -14.01 -27.03
C LYS A 467 -30.08 -14.99 -26.46
N TYR A 468 -29.77 -16.28 -26.42
CA TYR A 468 -30.72 -17.34 -26.10
C TYR A 468 -30.06 -18.43 -25.25
N ARG A 469 -30.74 -18.86 -24.19
CA ARG A 469 -30.29 -19.91 -23.26
C ARG A 469 -29.84 -21.20 -23.96
N GLY A 470 -30.50 -21.61 -25.05
CA GLY A 470 -30.10 -22.78 -25.83
C GLY A 470 -28.65 -22.73 -26.33
N THR A 471 -28.18 -21.56 -26.79
CA THR A 471 -26.80 -21.42 -27.30
C THR A 471 -25.71 -21.53 -26.21
N PHE A 472 -26.05 -21.23 -24.96
CA PHE A 472 -25.19 -21.54 -23.81
C PHE A 472 -25.16 -23.06 -23.53
N GLU A 473 -26.32 -23.71 -23.55
CA GLU A 473 -26.45 -25.15 -23.32
C GLU A 473 -25.72 -25.95 -24.43
N GLU A 474 -25.79 -25.51 -25.69
CA GLU A 474 -25.03 -26.06 -26.82
C GLU A 474 -23.51 -25.93 -26.63
N ARG A 475 -22.98 -24.73 -26.34
CA ARG A 475 -21.56 -24.52 -26.04
C ARG A 475 -21.05 -25.43 -24.92
N LEU A 476 -21.79 -25.54 -23.81
CA LEU A 476 -21.41 -26.40 -22.68
C LEU A 476 -21.41 -27.89 -23.06
N LYS A 477 -22.37 -28.32 -23.89
CA LYS A 477 -22.45 -29.68 -24.42
C LYS A 477 -21.26 -30.04 -25.30
N GLU A 478 -20.78 -29.09 -26.11
CA GLU A 478 -19.60 -29.26 -26.96
C GLU A 478 -18.30 -29.26 -26.15
N ILE A 479 -18.17 -28.40 -25.14
CA ILE A 479 -17.02 -28.43 -24.20
C ILE A 479 -16.95 -29.76 -23.43
N VAL A 480 -18.08 -30.30 -22.98
CA VAL A 480 -18.15 -31.64 -22.35
C VAL A 480 -17.82 -32.76 -23.34
N LYS A 481 -18.12 -32.57 -24.64
CA LYS A 481 -17.75 -33.50 -25.70
C LYS A 481 -16.23 -33.49 -25.94
N GLU A 482 -15.61 -32.32 -26.10
CA GLU A 482 -14.15 -32.16 -26.22
C GLU A 482 -13.42 -32.79 -25.03
N ALA A 483 -13.82 -32.44 -23.81
CA ALA A 483 -13.21 -32.94 -22.57
C ALA A 483 -13.35 -34.46 -22.35
N ARG A 484 -14.32 -35.10 -23.02
CA ARG A 484 -14.52 -36.56 -23.03
C ARG A 484 -13.70 -37.25 -24.12
N GLU A 485 -13.66 -36.65 -25.30
CA GLU A 485 -13.03 -37.27 -26.49
C GLU A 485 -11.50 -37.12 -26.46
N ILE A 486 -10.95 -36.15 -25.71
CA ILE A 486 -9.51 -35.90 -25.60
C ILE A 486 -9.00 -36.24 -24.19
N PRO A 487 -8.30 -37.38 -24.02
CA PRO A 487 -7.87 -37.83 -22.70
C PRO A 487 -6.71 -36.98 -22.18
N GLY A 488 -6.92 -36.30 -21.05
CA GLY A 488 -5.88 -35.45 -20.45
C GLY A 488 -6.41 -34.17 -19.82
N ILE A 489 -7.59 -33.73 -20.23
CA ILE A 489 -8.21 -32.49 -19.80
C ILE A 489 -8.74 -32.61 -18.35
N ILE A 490 -8.52 -31.56 -17.57
CA ILE A 490 -9.13 -31.27 -16.28
C ILE A 490 -9.79 -29.90 -16.42
N ILE A 491 -11.10 -29.81 -16.20
CA ILE A 491 -11.82 -28.54 -16.20
C ILE A 491 -11.83 -28.01 -14.77
N PHE A 492 -11.46 -26.75 -14.56
CA PHE A 492 -11.77 -26.01 -13.34
C PHE A 492 -12.97 -25.10 -13.56
N ILE A 493 -13.93 -25.14 -12.64
CA ILE A 493 -15.12 -24.27 -12.64
C ILE A 493 -15.15 -23.58 -11.28
N ASP A 494 -14.87 -22.27 -11.26
CA ASP A 494 -15.15 -21.44 -10.09
C ASP A 494 -16.66 -21.19 -9.98
N GLU A 495 -17.13 -20.94 -8.76
CA GLU A 495 -18.56 -20.79 -8.44
C GLU A 495 -19.45 -21.90 -9.03
N ILE A 496 -19.02 -23.16 -8.95
CA ILE A 496 -19.66 -24.31 -9.65
C ILE A 496 -21.14 -24.51 -9.28
N HIS A 497 -21.60 -23.99 -8.16
CA HIS A 497 -23.02 -23.97 -7.77
C HIS A 497 -23.92 -23.19 -8.75
N THR A 498 -23.38 -22.24 -9.52
CA THR A 498 -24.13 -21.46 -10.53
C THR A 498 -24.71 -22.35 -11.63
N LEU A 499 -24.07 -23.49 -11.90
CA LEU A 499 -24.54 -24.53 -12.82
C LEU A 499 -25.56 -25.49 -12.17
N VAL A 500 -25.70 -25.47 -10.85
CA VAL A 500 -26.52 -26.39 -10.04
C VAL A 500 -27.72 -25.67 -9.45
N GLY A 501 -28.38 -24.83 -10.26
CA GLY A 501 -29.60 -24.12 -9.89
C GLY A 501 -30.76 -25.07 -9.60
N ALA A 502 -31.04 -25.33 -8.32
CA ALA A 502 -32.19 -26.14 -7.91
C ALA A 502 -33.50 -25.44 -8.32
N GLY A 503 -34.18 -25.95 -9.34
CA GLY A 503 -35.23 -25.22 -10.04
C GLY A 503 -36.47 -24.93 -9.20
N ARG A 504 -36.66 -23.65 -8.83
CA ARG A 504 -37.95 -23.00 -8.50
C ARG A 504 -37.77 -21.48 -8.25
N THR A 505 -37.98 -20.67 -9.29
CA THR A 505 -38.81 -19.44 -9.35
C THR A 505 -38.51 -18.64 -10.62
N GLU A 506 -39.35 -17.65 -10.92
CA GLU A 506 -39.34 -16.83 -12.13
C GLU A 506 -38.06 -15.96 -12.20
N GLY A 507 -37.09 -16.42 -13.00
CA GLY A 507 -35.80 -15.73 -13.25
C GLY A 507 -34.55 -16.43 -12.70
N GLY A 508 -34.69 -17.51 -11.94
CA GLY A 508 -33.57 -18.16 -11.24
C GLY A 508 -32.85 -19.29 -12.01
N ALA A 509 -31.59 -19.04 -12.37
CA ALA A 509 -30.53 -20.01 -12.70
C ALA A 509 -30.67 -20.95 -13.94
N LEU A 510 -29.51 -21.51 -14.33
CA LEU A 510 -29.33 -22.46 -15.43
C LEU A 510 -29.17 -23.88 -14.83
N ASP A 511 -30.01 -24.84 -15.22
CA ASP A 511 -29.88 -26.25 -14.79
C ASP A 511 -28.90 -27.01 -15.71
N ALA A 512 -27.69 -26.47 -15.77
CA ALA A 512 -26.56 -27.01 -16.51
C ALA A 512 -26.02 -28.30 -15.87
N ALA A 513 -26.29 -28.51 -14.57
CA ALA A 513 -25.90 -29.70 -13.83
C ALA A 513 -26.38 -30.99 -14.49
N ASN A 514 -27.57 -31.01 -15.07
CA ASN A 514 -28.09 -32.19 -15.78
C ASN A 514 -27.30 -32.54 -17.06
N MET A 515 -26.51 -31.60 -17.59
CA MET A 515 -25.60 -31.82 -18.72
C MET A 515 -24.27 -32.43 -18.26
N LEU A 516 -23.77 -32.03 -17.08
CA LEU A 516 -22.54 -32.54 -16.46
C LEU A 516 -22.73 -33.90 -15.77
N LYS A 517 -23.87 -34.10 -15.09
CA LYS A 517 -24.18 -35.32 -14.31
C LYS A 517 -23.89 -36.63 -15.05
N PRO A 518 -24.26 -36.84 -16.34
CA PRO A 518 -24.00 -38.10 -17.03
C PRO A 518 -22.51 -38.38 -17.26
N ALA A 519 -21.72 -37.36 -17.63
CA ALA A 519 -20.29 -37.50 -17.88
C ALA A 519 -19.51 -37.70 -16.55
N LEU A 520 -19.85 -36.93 -15.51
CA LEU A 520 -19.34 -37.11 -14.15
C LEU A 520 -19.71 -38.49 -13.57
N ALA A 521 -20.92 -38.99 -13.84
CA ALA A 521 -21.38 -40.30 -13.37
C ALA A 521 -20.67 -41.48 -14.07
N ARG A 522 -20.26 -41.33 -15.34
CA ARG A 522 -19.45 -42.33 -16.04
C ARG A 522 -17.96 -42.19 -15.76
N GLY A 523 -17.51 -41.04 -15.25
CA GLY A 523 -16.08 -40.73 -15.05
C GLY A 523 -15.37 -40.34 -16.34
N GLU A 524 -16.13 -39.85 -17.32
CA GLU A 524 -15.66 -39.46 -18.66
C GLU A 524 -14.91 -38.11 -18.65
N ILE A 525 -15.26 -37.22 -17.73
CA ILE A 525 -14.61 -35.92 -17.53
C ILE A 525 -14.11 -35.81 -16.09
N THR A 526 -13.04 -35.03 -15.90
CA THR A 526 -12.50 -34.69 -14.56
C THR A 526 -12.70 -33.20 -14.31
N VAL A 527 -13.40 -32.86 -13.23
CA VAL A 527 -13.73 -31.47 -12.87
C VAL A 527 -13.20 -31.14 -11.48
N ILE A 528 -12.59 -29.97 -11.35
CA ILE A 528 -12.36 -29.28 -10.07
C ILE A 528 -13.45 -28.22 -9.95
N GLY A 529 -14.22 -28.23 -8.87
CA GLY A 529 -15.18 -27.18 -8.55
C GLY A 529 -14.73 -26.33 -7.37
N ALA A 530 -15.14 -25.06 -7.30
CA ALA A 530 -15.01 -24.23 -6.10
C ALA A 530 -16.36 -23.60 -5.70
N THR A 531 -16.67 -23.59 -4.40
CA THR A 531 -17.96 -23.09 -3.86
C THR A 531 -17.85 -22.79 -2.35
N THR A 532 -18.82 -22.10 -1.75
CA THR A 532 -18.92 -21.94 -0.29
C THR A 532 -19.58 -23.16 0.38
N HIS A 533 -19.37 -23.32 1.69
CA HIS A 533 -20.09 -24.30 2.50
C HIS A 533 -21.61 -24.08 2.47
N GLY A 534 -22.06 -22.82 2.35
CA GLY A 534 -23.49 -22.47 2.27
C GLY A 534 -24.15 -22.98 0.99
N GLU A 535 -23.49 -22.85 -0.16
CA GLU A 535 -23.96 -23.42 -1.42
C GLU A 535 -23.84 -24.95 -1.46
N PHE A 536 -22.76 -25.52 -0.89
CA PHE A 536 -22.58 -26.98 -0.85
C PHE A 536 -23.79 -27.68 -0.21
N ARG A 537 -24.24 -27.20 0.97
CA ARG A 537 -25.42 -27.75 1.67
C ARG A 537 -26.73 -27.57 0.89
N LYS A 538 -26.85 -26.51 0.09
CA LYS A 538 -28.04 -26.23 -0.72
C LYS A 538 -28.08 -27.10 -1.98
N HIS A 539 -26.98 -27.13 -2.74
CA HIS A 539 -26.95 -27.56 -4.14
C HIS A 539 -26.24 -28.91 -4.38
N PHE A 540 -25.32 -29.32 -3.51
CA PHE A 540 -24.52 -30.54 -3.70
C PHE A 540 -24.89 -31.66 -2.72
N GLU A 541 -25.04 -31.34 -1.43
CA GLU A 541 -25.38 -32.31 -0.38
C GLU A 541 -26.76 -32.95 -0.60
N ASN A 542 -27.70 -32.22 -1.21
CA ASN A 542 -29.04 -32.70 -1.55
C ASN A 542 -29.14 -33.43 -2.91
N ASP A 543 -28.06 -33.52 -3.70
CA ASP A 543 -28.05 -34.24 -5.00
C ASP A 543 -27.15 -35.50 -4.93
N PRO A 544 -27.74 -36.69 -4.75
CA PRO A 544 -26.98 -37.94 -4.67
C PRO A 544 -26.21 -38.33 -5.93
N ALA A 545 -26.42 -37.69 -7.09
CA ALA A 545 -25.62 -37.92 -8.27
C ALA A 545 -24.32 -37.08 -8.24
N LEU A 546 -24.37 -35.86 -7.70
CA LEU A 546 -23.20 -34.99 -7.53
C LEU A 546 -22.39 -35.34 -6.28
N GLU A 547 -23.05 -35.55 -5.14
CA GLU A 547 -22.43 -35.93 -3.85
C GLU A 547 -21.55 -37.17 -4.00
N ARG A 548 -21.99 -38.17 -4.78
CA ARG A 548 -21.24 -39.41 -5.05
C ARG A 548 -20.05 -39.24 -6.00
N ARG A 549 -19.85 -38.08 -6.63
CA ARG A 549 -18.82 -37.84 -7.65
C ARG A 549 -17.80 -36.78 -7.26
N PHE A 550 -18.17 -35.83 -6.41
CA PHE A 550 -17.26 -34.89 -5.81
C PHE A 550 -16.68 -35.39 -4.48
N GLN A 551 -15.45 -34.97 -4.19
CA GLN A 551 -14.81 -35.08 -2.88
C GLN A 551 -14.66 -33.66 -2.32
N PRO A 552 -15.36 -33.29 -1.24
CA PRO A 552 -15.14 -32.00 -0.59
C PRO A 552 -13.72 -31.92 -0.02
N ILE A 553 -13.13 -30.73 -0.11
CA ILE A 553 -11.83 -30.36 0.45
C ILE A 553 -12.01 -28.96 1.06
N ASP A 554 -11.94 -28.85 2.38
CA ASP A 554 -12.05 -27.58 3.08
C ASP A 554 -10.80 -26.71 2.87
N ILE A 555 -11.02 -25.45 2.47
CA ILE A 555 -9.99 -24.42 2.30
C ILE A 555 -10.16 -23.39 3.42
N ALA A 556 -9.27 -23.47 4.42
CA ALA A 556 -9.26 -22.53 5.54
C ALA A 556 -8.76 -21.13 5.10
N GLU A 557 -9.10 -20.09 5.88
CA GLU A 557 -8.36 -18.82 5.84
C GLU A 557 -6.88 -19.09 6.19
N PRO A 558 -5.89 -18.55 5.44
CA PRO A 558 -4.47 -18.78 5.71
C PRO A 558 -4.03 -18.06 6.99
N SER A 559 -2.87 -18.43 7.55
CA SER A 559 -2.35 -17.70 8.71
C SER A 559 -1.86 -16.30 8.32
N ALA A 560 -1.72 -15.43 9.32
CA ALA A 560 -1.11 -14.11 9.11
C ALA A 560 0.32 -14.22 8.56
N ALA A 561 1.10 -15.23 9.00
CA ALA A 561 2.46 -15.46 8.51
C ALA A 561 2.48 -15.93 7.04
N ASP A 562 1.62 -16.88 6.67
CA ASP A 562 1.46 -17.31 5.27
C ASP A 562 1.04 -16.13 4.37
N THR A 563 0.23 -15.21 4.92
CA THR A 563 -0.27 -14.04 4.19
C THR A 563 0.81 -12.97 4.04
N VAL A 564 1.64 -12.72 5.06
CA VAL A 564 2.81 -11.83 4.94
C VAL A 564 3.75 -12.36 3.85
N ALA A 565 4.12 -13.65 3.90
CA ALA A 565 4.99 -14.27 2.90
C ALA A 565 4.36 -14.26 1.49
N LEU A 566 3.03 -14.38 1.37
CA LEU A 566 2.33 -14.23 0.10
C LEU A 566 2.42 -12.78 -0.43
N LEU A 567 2.21 -11.78 0.42
CA LEU A 567 2.32 -10.36 0.05
C LEU A 567 3.77 -10.02 -0.37
N GLU A 568 4.77 -10.48 0.38
CA GLU A 568 6.20 -10.35 0.02
C GLU A 568 6.49 -10.94 -1.37
N ALA A 569 5.91 -12.11 -1.69
CA ALA A 569 6.10 -12.75 -3.00
C ALA A 569 5.34 -12.08 -4.16
N VAL A 570 4.40 -11.16 -3.91
CA VAL A 570 3.69 -10.40 -4.96
C VAL A 570 3.99 -8.90 -4.97
N ALA A 571 4.66 -8.36 -3.94
CA ALA A 571 4.93 -6.93 -3.79
C ALA A 571 5.58 -6.33 -5.05
N GLU A 572 6.62 -6.98 -5.61
CA GLU A 572 7.30 -6.59 -6.85
C GLU A 572 6.33 -6.33 -8.02
N ARG A 573 5.22 -7.08 -8.10
CA ARG A 573 4.21 -6.90 -9.16
C ARG A 573 3.37 -5.64 -8.95
N TYR A 574 3.08 -5.27 -7.70
CA TYR A 574 2.37 -4.03 -7.36
C TYR A 574 3.30 -2.82 -7.47
N GLU A 575 4.56 -2.94 -7.03
CA GLU A 575 5.63 -1.95 -7.22
C GLU A 575 5.79 -1.58 -8.70
N VAL A 576 5.95 -2.58 -9.57
CA VAL A 576 6.08 -2.40 -11.04
C VAL A 576 4.78 -1.89 -11.68
N HIS A 577 3.60 -2.23 -11.13
CA HIS A 577 2.32 -1.77 -11.69
C HIS A 577 2.04 -0.30 -11.38
N HIS A 578 2.24 0.13 -10.14
CA HIS A 578 1.92 1.48 -9.65
C HIS A 578 3.11 2.45 -9.71
N GLY A 579 4.32 1.97 -9.99
CA GLY A 579 5.54 2.80 -10.03
C GLY A 579 6.05 3.18 -8.63
N VAL A 580 5.82 2.33 -7.64
CA VAL A 580 6.10 2.58 -6.21
C VAL A 580 7.10 1.58 -5.64
N THR A 581 7.58 1.82 -4.42
CA THR A 581 8.34 0.87 -3.60
C THR A 581 7.58 0.56 -2.32
N VAL A 582 7.53 -0.70 -1.90
CA VAL A 582 6.76 -1.19 -0.74
C VAL A 582 7.73 -1.58 0.38
N THR A 583 7.58 -1.01 1.58
CA THR A 583 8.41 -1.43 2.72
C THR A 583 7.91 -2.75 3.34
N PRO A 584 8.80 -3.58 3.92
CA PRO A 584 8.39 -4.76 4.69
C PRO A 584 7.46 -4.42 5.86
N GLU A 585 7.59 -3.23 6.42
CA GLU A 585 6.71 -2.69 7.47
C GLU A 585 5.29 -2.44 6.93
N ALA A 586 5.16 -1.91 5.70
CA ALA A 586 3.88 -1.76 5.03
C ALA A 586 3.20 -3.12 4.79
N ILE A 587 3.93 -4.14 4.35
CA ILE A 587 3.37 -5.49 4.14
C ILE A 587 2.81 -6.07 5.44
N ARG A 588 3.56 -5.97 6.55
CA ARG A 588 3.09 -6.42 7.87
C ARG A 588 1.88 -5.60 8.32
N ALA A 589 1.88 -4.29 8.10
CA ALA A 589 0.72 -3.42 8.36
C ALA A 589 -0.51 -3.82 7.53
N CYS A 590 -0.37 -4.17 6.25
CA CYS A 590 -1.49 -4.63 5.41
C CYS A 590 -2.18 -5.87 6.01
N VAL A 591 -1.41 -6.81 6.56
CA VAL A 591 -1.97 -8.01 7.22
C VAL A 591 -2.56 -7.67 8.59
N GLU A 592 -1.82 -7.00 9.48
CA GLU A 592 -2.30 -6.69 10.83
C GLU A 592 -3.53 -5.76 10.83
N LEU A 593 -3.52 -4.73 9.99
CA LEU A 593 -4.62 -3.76 9.90
C LEU A 593 -5.84 -4.37 9.20
N SER A 594 -5.68 -5.16 8.13
CA SER A 594 -6.84 -5.84 7.51
C SER A 594 -7.46 -6.91 8.43
N ILE A 595 -6.68 -7.58 9.27
CA ILE A 595 -7.22 -8.45 10.33
C ILE A 595 -8.05 -7.66 11.36
N ARG A 596 -7.57 -6.48 11.79
CA ARG A 596 -8.21 -5.71 12.86
C ARG A 596 -9.38 -4.85 12.41
N PHE A 597 -9.30 -4.23 11.24
CA PHE A 597 -10.21 -3.18 10.78
C PHE A 597 -11.13 -3.61 9.62
N VAL A 598 -10.83 -4.71 8.94
CA VAL A 598 -11.66 -5.30 7.86
C VAL A 598 -12.13 -6.71 8.26
N PRO A 599 -13.12 -6.84 9.18
CA PRO A 599 -13.52 -8.12 9.77
C PRO A 599 -14.51 -8.94 8.93
N ASP A 600 -15.11 -8.34 7.91
CA ASP A 600 -16.11 -8.93 7.03
C ASP A 600 -15.48 -9.85 5.97
N ARG A 601 -14.38 -9.41 5.34
CA ARG A 601 -13.58 -10.19 4.37
C ARG A 601 -12.58 -11.16 5.04
N ARG A 602 -11.96 -12.01 4.23
CA ARG A 602 -10.97 -13.03 4.65
C ARG A 602 -9.58 -12.74 4.08
N LEU A 603 -8.54 -13.26 4.73
CA LEU A 603 -7.20 -13.36 4.16
C LEU A 603 -7.17 -14.44 3.04
N PRO A 604 -6.26 -14.32 2.04
CA PRO A 604 -5.33 -13.21 1.84
C PRO A 604 -5.97 -11.99 1.16
N ASP A 605 -7.14 -12.17 0.54
CA ASP A 605 -7.89 -11.18 -0.25
C ASP A 605 -7.87 -9.77 0.34
N LYS A 606 -8.34 -9.58 1.58
CA LYS A 606 -8.38 -8.24 2.21
C LYS A 606 -7.03 -7.58 2.52
N ALA A 607 -5.93 -8.35 2.54
CA ALA A 607 -4.59 -7.82 2.71
C ALA A 607 -3.97 -7.43 1.36
N LEU A 608 -4.27 -8.18 0.30
CA LEU A 608 -3.91 -7.86 -1.08
C LEU A 608 -4.64 -6.59 -1.57
N ASP A 609 -5.95 -6.51 -1.30
CA ASP A 609 -6.81 -5.35 -1.60
C ASP A 609 -6.28 -4.07 -0.96
N LEU A 610 -5.79 -4.17 0.28
CA LEU A 610 -5.21 -3.06 1.03
C LEU A 610 -3.77 -2.73 0.58
N LEU A 611 -2.99 -3.72 0.15
CA LEU A 611 -1.68 -3.46 -0.46
C LEU A 611 -1.85 -2.70 -1.78
N ASP A 612 -2.79 -3.11 -2.63
CA ASP A 612 -3.07 -2.47 -3.92
C ASP A 612 -3.53 -1.01 -3.75
N GLU A 613 -4.45 -0.78 -2.82
CA GLU A 613 -4.98 0.56 -2.49
C GLU A 613 -3.89 1.47 -1.86
N ALA A 614 -3.00 0.92 -1.02
CA ALA A 614 -1.86 1.66 -0.49
C ALA A 614 -0.75 1.92 -1.52
N CYS A 615 -0.59 1.05 -2.53
CA CYS A 615 0.27 1.34 -3.70
C CYS A 615 -0.34 2.45 -4.57
N SER A 616 -1.65 2.38 -4.83
CA SER A 616 -2.41 3.39 -5.55
C SER A 616 -2.27 4.77 -4.89
N GLU A 617 -2.49 4.88 -3.58
CA GLU A 617 -2.34 6.14 -2.85
C GLU A 617 -0.89 6.65 -2.85
N ALA A 618 0.09 5.78 -2.63
CA ALA A 618 1.50 6.17 -2.69
C ALA A 618 1.93 6.68 -4.08
N SER A 619 1.30 6.20 -5.17
CA SER A 619 1.56 6.64 -6.55
C SER A 619 1.14 8.09 -6.81
N LEU A 620 0.19 8.62 -6.02
CA LEU A 620 -0.22 10.03 -6.07
C LEU A 620 0.76 10.97 -5.35
N SER A 621 1.77 10.42 -4.66
CA SER A 621 2.76 11.18 -3.88
C SER A 621 4.10 11.32 -4.61
N ASP A 622 4.76 12.48 -4.47
CA ASP A 622 6.11 12.78 -4.99
C ASP A 622 7.23 11.79 -4.54
N ARG A 623 6.92 10.81 -3.68
CA ARG A 623 7.88 9.86 -3.09
C ARG A 623 7.72 8.42 -3.55
N GLY A 624 6.54 8.04 -4.08
CA GLY A 624 6.26 6.67 -4.54
C GLY A 624 6.60 5.58 -3.50
N LEU A 625 6.42 5.82 -2.20
CA LEU A 625 6.88 4.91 -1.14
C LEU A 625 5.73 4.49 -0.22
N VAL A 626 5.30 3.24 -0.33
CA VAL A 626 4.29 2.65 0.56
C VAL A 626 4.94 2.32 1.90
N THR A 627 4.46 2.95 2.97
CA THR A 627 4.92 2.74 4.34
C THR A 627 3.76 2.27 5.23
N ASP A 628 4.08 1.77 6.42
CA ASP A 628 3.12 1.47 7.49
C ASP A 628 2.10 2.61 7.73
N ARG A 629 2.55 3.87 7.58
CA ARG A 629 1.71 5.08 7.68
C ARG A 629 0.73 5.22 6.54
N VAL A 630 1.16 5.04 5.29
CA VAL A 630 0.27 5.10 4.11
C VAL A 630 -0.80 4.01 4.22
N VAL A 631 -0.43 2.81 4.65
CA VAL A 631 -1.41 1.74 4.92
C VAL A 631 -2.37 2.13 6.05
N ALA A 632 -1.86 2.71 7.14
CA ALA A 632 -2.72 3.19 8.24
C ALA A 632 -3.64 4.34 7.84
N GLU A 633 -3.20 5.23 6.95
CA GLU A 633 -3.98 6.33 6.37
C GLU A 633 -5.10 5.78 5.47
N VAL A 634 -4.78 4.91 4.51
CA VAL A 634 -5.77 4.24 3.64
C VAL A 634 -6.82 3.45 4.43
N VAL A 635 -6.43 2.64 5.43
CA VAL A 635 -7.44 1.96 6.28
C VAL A 635 -8.22 2.97 7.11
N SER A 636 -7.61 4.08 7.55
CA SER A 636 -8.32 5.12 8.30
C SER A 636 -9.42 5.77 7.47
N GLU A 637 -9.20 6.02 6.18
CA GLU A 637 -10.21 6.55 5.26
C GLU A 637 -11.27 5.49 4.91
N LYS A 638 -10.84 4.30 4.46
CA LYS A 638 -11.73 3.19 4.06
C LYS A 638 -12.69 2.77 5.18
N THR A 639 -12.27 2.87 6.43
CA THR A 639 -13.09 2.49 7.61
C THR A 639 -13.64 3.67 8.41
N ARG A 640 -13.18 4.91 8.15
CA ARG A 640 -13.45 6.15 8.93
C ARG A 640 -13.02 6.05 10.40
N VAL A 641 -11.87 5.43 10.64
CA VAL A 641 -11.33 5.14 11.97
C VAL A 641 -9.95 5.79 12.12
N PRO A 642 -9.68 6.59 13.16
CA PRO A 642 -8.31 7.01 13.45
C PRO A 642 -7.47 5.81 13.92
N ILE A 643 -6.51 5.37 13.09
CA ILE A 643 -5.64 4.21 13.36
C ILE A 643 -4.30 4.59 13.96
N ALA A 644 -3.73 5.73 13.55
CA ALA A 644 -2.39 6.14 13.92
C ALA A 644 -2.24 6.37 15.44
N ASP A 645 -1.15 5.83 16.02
CA ASP A 645 -0.85 5.92 17.45
C ASP A 645 -0.69 7.38 17.92
N LEU A 646 -1.73 7.92 18.57
CA LEU A 646 -1.80 9.25 19.19
C LEU A 646 -0.90 10.28 18.48
N THR A 647 -1.26 10.64 17.26
CA THR A 647 -0.53 11.65 16.48
C THR A 647 -0.51 13.00 17.22
N SER A 648 0.36 13.92 16.82
CA SER A 648 0.31 15.32 17.29
C SER A 648 -1.10 15.89 17.11
N ALA A 649 -1.72 15.64 15.94
CA ALA A 649 -3.08 16.04 15.63
C ALA A 649 -4.15 15.38 16.54
N GLU A 650 -4.08 14.08 16.82
CA GLU A 650 -5.07 13.46 17.73
C GLU A 650 -4.88 13.93 19.18
N ARG A 651 -3.64 14.16 19.64
CA ARG A 651 -3.37 14.75 20.97
C ARG A 651 -3.94 16.16 21.08
N GLU A 652 -3.72 17.02 20.08
CA GLU A 652 -4.25 18.38 20.05
C GLU A 652 -5.79 18.38 19.99
N ARG A 653 -6.37 17.51 19.15
CA ARG A 653 -7.82 17.28 19.08
C ARG A 653 -8.37 16.86 20.46
N LEU A 654 -7.78 15.86 21.11
CA LEU A 654 -8.19 15.38 22.44
C LEU A 654 -7.98 16.41 23.56
N ALA A 655 -7.04 17.35 23.43
CA ALA A 655 -6.94 18.50 24.32
C ALA A 655 -8.14 19.47 24.14
N GLY A 656 -8.72 19.54 22.94
CA GLY A 656 -9.94 20.28 22.63
C GLY A 656 -11.26 19.61 23.06
N LEU A 657 -11.25 18.34 23.47
CA LEU A 657 -12.45 17.53 23.76
C LEU A 657 -13.47 18.24 24.66
N GLU A 658 -13.06 18.69 25.85
CA GLU A 658 -13.98 19.35 26.79
C GLU A 658 -14.58 20.64 26.20
N ARG A 659 -13.79 21.41 25.44
CA ARG A 659 -14.26 22.65 24.80
C ARG A 659 -15.32 22.38 23.74
N SER A 660 -15.21 21.25 23.03
CA SER A 660 -16.21 20.78 22.06
C SER A 660 -17.49 20.33 22.76
N LEU A 661 -17.39 19.53 23.83
CA LEU A 661 -18.55 19.05 24.60
C LEU A 661 -19.32 20.21 25.27
N ARG A 662 -18.61 21.19 25.86
CA ARG A 662 -19.17 22.42 26.45
C ARG A 662 -20.04 23.24 25.48
N ALA A 663 -19.75 23.19 24.18
CA ALA A 663 -20.52 23.91 23.17
C ALA A 663 -21.93 23.32 22.93
N ASN A 664 -22.18 22.08 23.38
CA ASN A 664 -23.45 21.37 23.19
C ASN A 664 -24.14 20.96 24.50
N VAL A 665 -23.41 20.88 25.63
CA VAL A 665 -23.93 20.47 26.94
C VAL A 665 -23.58 21.54 27.98
N VAL A 666 -24.60 22.17 28.54
CA VAL A 666 -24.46 23.33 29.43
C VAL A 666 -24.63 22.94 30.90
N GLY A 667 -23.80 23.50 31.78
CA GLY A 667 -23.90 23.31 33.24
C GLY A 667 -23.40 21.96 33.78
N GLN A 668 -22.92 21.07 32.91
CA GLN A 668 -22.44 19.73 33.27
C GLN A 668 -20.89 19.64 33.26
N GLU A 669 -20.23 20.70 33.72
CA GLU A 669 -18.77 20.86 33.69
C GLU A 669 -17.98 19.69 34.27
N GLN A 670 -18.43 19.16 35.42
CA GLN A 670 -17.81 18.00 36.06
C GLN A 670 -17.96 16.73 35.22
N ALA A 671 -19.17 16.45 34.72
CA ALA A 671 -19.44 15.29 33.87
C ALA A 671 -18.62 15.33 32.56
N ILE A 672 -18.47 16.52 31.97
CA ILE A 672 -17.62 16.76 30.80
C ILE A 672 -16.15 16.47 31.12
N GLY A 673 -15.64 16.97 32.26
CA GLY A 673 -14.25 16.75 32.69
C GLY A 673 -13.95 15.27 32.99
N GLU A 674 -14.84 14.58 33.69
CA GLU A 674 -14.74 13.16 34.03
C GLU A 674 -14.77 12.28 32.78
N LEU A 675 -15.73 12.50 31.88
CA LEU A 675 -15.79 11.80 30.60
C LEU A 675 -14.54 12.08 29.75
N ALA A 676 -14.09 13.34 29.68
CA ALA A 676 -12.90 13.69 28.90
C ALA A 676 -11.61 13.08 29.49
N ALA A 677 -11.49 12.97 30.82
CA ALA A 677 -10.40 12.24 31.47
C ALA A 677 -10.45 10.74 31.13
N ALA A 678 -11.62 10.10 31.27
CA ALA A 678 -11.80 8.68 30.97
C ALA A 678 -11.57 8.33 29.49
N VAL A 679 -12.02 9.19 28.56
CA VAL A 679 -11.79 9.03 27.11
C VAL A 679 -10.32 9.25 26.74
N ARG A 680 -9.63 10.22 27.37
CA ARG A 680 -8.17 10.40 27.18
C ARG A 680 -7.39 9.19 27.73
N LEU A 681 -7.79 8.61 28.87
CA LEU A 681 -7.22 7.35 29.37
C LEU A 681 -7.49 6.18 28.40
N ALA A 682 -8.70 6.06 27.85
CA ALA A 682 -9.04 5.05 26.84
C ALA A 682 -8.23 5.19 25.53
N ARG A 683 -7.92 6.42 25.11
CA ARG A 683 -7.07 6.71 23.94
C ARG A 683 -5.57 6.58 24.22
N SER A 684 -5.13 6.52 25.48
CA SER A 684 -3.71 6.42 25.86
C SER A 684 -3.01 5.10 25.51
N GLY A 685 -3.77 4.05 25.13
CA GLY A 685 -3.24 2.71 24.88
C GLY A 685 -2.88 1.92 26.15
N LEU A 686 -2.95 2.52 27.34
CA LEU A 686 -2.65 1.91 28.65
C LEU A 686 -3.76 1.01 29.21
N ARG A 687 -4.82 0.74 28.44
CA ARG A 687 -5.98 -0.07 28.86
C ARG A 687 -5.92 -1.46 28.25
N ASP A 688 -6.56 -2.41 28.92
CA ASP A 688 -6.78 -3.76 28.41
C ASP A 688 -7.47 -3.73 27.03
N ARG A 689 -6.83 -4.36 26.03
CA ARG A 689 -7.29 -4.38 24.63
C ARG A 689 -8.30 -5.51 24.35
N SER A 690 -8.62 -6.34 25.34
CA SER A 690 -9.64 -7.39 25.23
C SER A 690 -11.06 -6.90 25.50
N ARG A 691 -11.21 -5.78 26.23
CA ARG A 691 -12.50 -5.16 26.62
C ARG A 691 -12.84 -3.97 25.72
N PRO A 692 -14.10 -3.45 25.74
CA PRO A 692 -14.45 -2.19 25.07
C PRO A 692 -13.58 -1.01 25.52
N ARG A 693 -13.27 -0.05 24.61
CA ARG A 693 -12.36 1.08 24.90
C ARG A 693 -12.77 1.87 26.14
N GLY A 694 -14.07 2.02 26.36
CA GLY A 694 -14.63 2.54 27.60
C GLY A 694 -16.06 2.08 27.82
N VAL A 695 -16.40 1.75 29.07
CA VAL A 695 -17.76 1.48 29.57
C VAL A 695 -18.06 2.51 30.66
N PHE A 696 -18.89 3.51 30.35
CA PHE A 696 -19.19 4.64 31.24
C PHE A 696 -20.63 4.55 31.75
N LEU A 697 -20.88 4.91 33.02
CA LEU A 697 -22.23 5.01 33.58
C LEU A 697 -22.60 6.48 33.81
N PHE A 698 -23.66 6.94 33.15
CA PHE A 698 -24.19 8.31 33.29
C PHE A 698 -25.38 8.30 34.26
N ALA A 699 -25.17 8.83 35.47
CA ALA A 699 -26.17 8.89 36.54
C ALA A 699 -26.71 10.32 36.73
N GLY A 700 -28.02 10.45 36.92
CA GLY A 700 -28.69 11.75 37.14
C GLY A 700 -30.18 11.72 36.76
N SER A 701 -30.91 12.79 37.04
CA SER A 701 -32.35 12.94 36.72
C SER A 701 -32.63 12.92 35.21
N SER A 702 -33.93 12.91 34.84
CA SER A 702 -34.32 12.92 33.43
C SER A 702 -34.10 14.30 32.81
N GLY A 703 -33.65 14.36 31.55
CA GLY A 703 -33.53 15.64 30.84
C GLY A 703 -32.37 16.56 31.23
N VAL A 704 -31.38 16.10 32.01
CA VAL A 704 -30.20 16.91 32.41
C VAL A 704 -29.04 16.97 31.40
N GLY A 705 -29.12 16.20 30.31
CA GLY A 705 -28.12 16.21 29.24
C GLY A 705 -27.39 14.88 28.97
N LYS A 706 -27.71 13.78 29.67
CA LYS A 706 -27.07 12.45 29.51
C LYS A 706 -26.93 12.03 28.03
N THR A 707 -28.04 12.05 27.29
CA THR A 707 -28.10 11.71 25.85
C THR A 707 -27.34 12.71 24.95
N GLU A 708 -27.34 14.00 25.29
CA GLU A 708 -26.65 15.04 24.51
C GLU A 708 -25.12 14.95 24.70
N LEU A 709 -24.63 14.58 25.89
CA LEU A 709 -23.21 14.33 26.12
C LEU A 709 -22.73 13.08 25.38
N ALA A 710 -23.56 12.04 25.33
CA ALA A 710 -23.29 10.84 24.53
C ALA A 710 -23.23 11.14 23.02
N ARG A 711 -24.16 11.96 22.49
CA ARG A 711 -24.10 12.41 21.09
C ARG A 711 -22.88 13.29 20.82
N GLY A 712 -22.62 14.28 21.66
CA GLY A 712 -21.46 15.17 21.51
C GLY A 712 -20.12 14.42 21.55
N LEU A 713 -20.02 13.32 22.31
CA LEU A 713 -18.87 12.42 22.27
C LEU A 713 -18.78 11.67 20.93
N ALA A 714 -19.90 11.14 20.42
CA ALA A 714 -19.93 10.46 19.12
C ALA A 714 -19.53 11.40 17.98
N ASP A 715 -20.14 12.59 17.91
CA ASP A 715 -19.84 13.62 16.90
C ASP A 715 -18.37 14.06 16.96
N PHE A 716 -17.80 14.19 18.17
CA PHE A 716 -16.39 14.55 18.35
C PHE A 716 -15.42 13.43 17.96
N LEU A 717 -15.71 12.17 18.30
CA LEU A 717 -14.84 11.03 18.02
C LEU A 717 -14.93 10.55 16.56
N PHE A 718 -16.10 10.69 15.94
CA PHE A 718 -16.45 10.07 14.66
C PHE A 718 -17.26 11.06 13.78
N PRO A 719 -16.65 12.17 13.30
CA PRO A 719 -17.37 13.28 12.67
C PRO A 719 -18.00 12.93 11.31
N GLU A 720 -17.50 11.90 10.62
CA GLU A 720 -17.89 11.55 9.25
C GLU A 720 -18.99 10.47 9.17
N GLY A 721 -19.74 10.28 10.24
CA GLY A 721 -20.91 9.41 10.21
C GLY A 721 -21.70 9.43 11.51
N ASN A 722 -23.00 9.15 11.42
CA ASN A 722 -23.81 8.85 12.59
C ASN A 722 -23.29 7.55 13.25
N ALA A 723 -22.41 7.72 14.24
CA ALA A 723 -21.75 6.64 14.98
C ALA A 723 -22.38 6.39 16.37
N LEU A 724 -23.51 7.03 16.67
CA LEU A 724 -24.28 6.82 17.89
C LEU A 724 -25.30 5.70 17.69
N ILE A 725 -25.00 4.50 18.20
CA ILE A 725 -25.96 3.40 18.29
C ILE A 725 -26.78 3.61 19.56
N LYS A 726 -27.97 4.22 19.46
CA LYS A 726 -28.88 4.33 20.61
C LYS A 726 -29.78 3.10 20.70
N LEU A 727 -29.88 2.52 21.90
CA LEU A 727 -30.83 1.48 22.28
C LEU A 727 -31.55 1.92 23.56
N ASP A 728 -32.89 1.87 23.57
CA ASP A 728 -33.70 2.14 24.77
C ASP A 728 -33.95 0.84 25.53
N MET A 729 -33.44 0.72 26.75
CA MET A 729 -33.47 -0.53 27.51
C MET A 729 -34.86 -0.86 28.07
N SER A 730 -35.81 0.07 28.04
CA SER A 730 -37.21 -0.20 28.38
C SER A 730 -37.90 -1.11 27.36
N GLU A 731 -37.50 -1.03 26.08
CA GLU A 731 -37.96 -1.96 25.02
C GLU A 731 -37.46 -3.40 25.25
N TYR A 732 -36.47 -3.58 26.12
CA TYR A 732 -35.80 -4.86 26.41
C TYR A 732 -36.18 -5.45 27.77
N SER A 733 -37.31 -5.03 28.33
CA SER A 733 -37.81 -5.44 29.66
C SER A 733 -38.35 -6.88 29.72
N GLU A 734 -38.79 -7.46 28.59
CA GLU A 734 -39.23 -8.86 28.51
C GLU A 734 -38.11 -9.83 28.08
N LYS A 735 -38.13 -11.06 28.60
CA LYS A 735 -37.09 -12.09 28.38
C LYS A 735 -36.71 -12.34 26.91
N PHE A 736 -37.68 -12.37 26.00
CA PHE A 736 -37.45 -12.75 24.60
C PHE A 736 -36.91 -11.61 23.72
N THR A 737 -36.97 -10.36 24.21
CA THR A 737 -36.57 -9.15 23.46
C THR A 737 -35.09 -9.12 23.08
N GLY A 738 -34.22 -9.81 23.84
CA GLY A 738 -32.79 -9.92 23.56
C GLY A 738 -32.49 -10.45 22.15
N SER A 739 -33.39 -11.24 21.56
CA SER A 739 -33.32 -11.65 20.15
C SER A 739 -33.27 -10.46 19.17
N ARG A 740 -33.92 -9.33 19.48
CA ARG A 740 -33.83 -8.12 18.63
C ARG A 740 -32.44 -7.48 18.65
N LEU A 741 -31.62 -7.69 19.69
CA LEU A 741 -30.24 -7.18 19.75
C LEU A 741 -29.28 -8.00 18.88
N ILE A 742 -29.47 -9.33 18.86
CA ILE A 742 -28.51 -10.28 18.25
C ILE A 742 -28.99 -10.93 16.94
N GLY A 743 -30.27 -10.82 16.60
CA GLY A 743 -30.93 -11.52 15.50
C GLY A 743 -31.87 -12.62 15.99
N ALA A 744 -32.85 -13.02 15.17
CA ALA A 744 -33.73 -14.15 15.49
C ALA A 744 -33.02 -15.49 15.21
N PRO A 745 -33.25 -16.55 16.02
CA PRO A 745 -32.67 -17.88 15.76
C PRO A 745 -33.25 -18.55 14.49
N PRO A 746 -32.54 -19.53 13.91
CA PRO A 746 -33.05 -20.38 12.84
C PRO A 746 -34.45 -20.95 13.12
N GLY A 747 -35.38 -20.70 12.20
CA GLY A 747 -36.77 -21.16 12.28
C GLY A 747 -37.77 -20.18 12.92
N TYR A 748 -37.34 -19.02 13.42
CA TYR A 748 -38.21 -17.99 13.99
C TYR A 748 -38.52 -16.86 12.98
N ALA A 749 -39.61 -16.12 13.23
CA ALA A 749 -39.90 -14.89 12.47
C ALA A 749 -38.79 -13.85 12.69
N GLY A 750 -38.39 -13.14 11.64
CA GLY A 750 -37.19 -12.28 11.62
C GLY A 750 -35.87 -13.02 11.42
N HIS A 751 -35.87 -14.34 11.16
CA HIS A 751 -34.63 -15.07 10.85
C HIS A 751 -34.01 -14.59 9.52
N GLY A 752 -32.76 -14.11 9.60
CA GLY A 752 -32.06 -13.44 8.51
C GLY A 752 -32.08 -11.91 8.60
N GLU A 753 -32.85 -11.32 9.52
CA GLU A 753 -32.75 -9.91 9.88
C GLU A 753 -31.56 -9.67 10.82
N GLU A 754 -30.81 -8.59 10.60
CA GLU A 754 -29.69 -8.24 11.46
C GLU A 754 -30.16 -7.69 12.82
N GLY A 755 -29.55 -8.16 13.91
CA GLY A 755 -29.82 -7.63 15.25
C GLY A 755 -29.44 -6.16 15.39
N GLN A 756 -30.24 -5.40 16.15
CA GLN A 756 -30.10 -3.96 16.36
C GLN A 756 -28.77 -3.55 17.02
N LEU A 757 -28.06 -4.47 17.67
CA LEU A 757 -26.71 -4.27 18.18
C LEU A 757 -25.66 -4.96 17.29
N THR A 758 -25.89 -6.22 16.90
CA THR A 758 -24.90 -7.02 16.16
C THR A 758 -24.69 -6.53 14.74
N GLY A 759 -25.73 -6.14 14.01
CA GLY A 759 -25.64 -5.59 12.66
C GLY A 759 -24.86 -4.28 12.61
N PRO A 760 -25.25 -3.23 13.37
CA PRO A 760 -24.53 -1.98 13.43
C PRO A 760 -23.08 -2.12 13.90
N LEU A 761 -22.78 -2.92 14.93
CA LEU A 761 -21.40 -3.15 15.37
C LEU A 761 -20.57 -3.97 14.36
N ARG A 762 -21.18 -4.91 13.60
CA ARG A 762 -20.47 -5.62 12.52
C ARG A 762 -20.07 -4.68 11.39
N LYS A 763 -20.92 -3.69 11.07
CA LYS A 763 -20.69 -2.68 10.02
C LYS A 763 -19.82 -1.51 10.49
N ARG A 764 -19.85 -1.18 11.79
CA ARG A 764 -19.08 -0.12 12.43
C ARG A 764 -18.65 -0.56 13.84
N PRO A 765 -17.50 -1.27 13.98
CA PRO A 765 -16.95 -1.64 15.29
C PRO A 765 -16.53 -0.43 16.14
N TYR A 766 -16.39 0.74 15.49
CA TYR A 766 -16.02 2.02 16.08
C TYR A 766 -17.26 2.90 16.20
N ALA A 767 -17.90 2.83 17.36
CA ALA A 767 -19.17 3.50 17.64
C ALA A 767 -19.23 3.97 19.10
N VAL A 768 -20.17 4.86 19.38
CA VAL A 768 -20.67 5.11 20.74
C VAL A 768 -22.01 4.39 20.87
N VAL A 769 -22.08 3.37 21.73
CA VAL A 769 -23.31 2.62 22.02
C VAL A 769 -23.95 3.21 23.27
N LEU A 770 -25.11 3.83 23.13
CA LEU A 770 -25.88 4.41 24.22
C LEU A 770 -27.00 3.44 24.64
N LEU A 771 -26.88 2.88 25.84
CA LEU A 771 -27.88 2.04 26.49
C LEU A 771 -28.68 2.91 27.48
N ASP A 772 -29.82 3.45 27.03
CA ASP A 772 -30.62 4.39 27.83
C ASP A 772 -31.50 3.63 28.84
N GLU A 773 -31.52 4.06 30.10
CA GLU A 773 -32.30 3.47 31.23
C GLU A 773 -32.02 1.98 31.50
N PHE A 774 -30.74 1.59 31.62
CA PHE A 774 -30.29 0.19 31.70
C PHE A 774 -30.89 -0.63 32.83
N GLU A 775 -31.32 0.00 33.94
CA GLU A 775 -32.08 -0.68 35.01
C GLU A 775 -33.42 -1.28 34.56
N LYS A 776 -33.93 -0.93 33.37
CA LYS A 776 -35.21 -1.41 32.82
C LYS A 776 -35.10 -2.68 31.96
N ALA A 777 -33.89 -3.04 31.50
CA ALA A 777 -33.68 -4.25 30.71
C ALA A 777 -33.89 -5.52 31.54
N HIS A 778 -34.38 -6.59 30.91
CA HIS A 778 -34.50 -7.92 31.51
C HIS A 778 -33.13 -8.43 32.01
N PRO A 779 -33.04 -9.16 33.14
CA PRO A 779 -31.77 -9.65 33.68
C PRO A 779 -30.91 -10.45 32.69
N ASP A 780 -31.53 -11.25 31.80
CA ASP A 780 -30.80 -11.99 30.76
C ASP A 780 -30.15 -11.06 29.71
N VAL A 781 -30.78 -9.91 29.41
CA VAL A 781 -30.23 -8.87 28.53
C VAL A 781 -29.10 -8.13 29.23
N GLN A 782 -29.25 -7.81 30.52
CA GLN A 782 -28.16 -7.23 31.32
C GLN A 782 -26.94 -8.19 31.37
N ALA A 783 -27.16 -9.50 31.56
CA ALA A 783 -26.11 -10.52 31.57
C ALA A 783 -25.37 -10.64 30.22
N MET A 784 -26.08 -10.52 29.10
CA MET A 784 -25.48 -10.47 27.76
C MET A 784 -24.54 -9.26 27.59
N PHE A 785 -24.92 -8.08 28.09
CA PHE A 785 -24.02 -6.91 28.10
C PHE A 785 -22.84 -7.06 29.08
N LEU A 786 -23.01 -7.74 30.22
CA LEU A 786 -21.89 -8.05 31.13
C LEU A 786 -20.81 -8.92 30.44
N SER A 787 -21.22 -9.99 29.74
CA SER A 787 -20.30 -10.81 28.94
C SER A 787 -19.61 -10.00 27.84
N LEU A 788 -20.32 -9.09 27.16
CA LEU A 788 -19.74 -8.17 26.18
C LEU A 788 -18.67 -7.25 26.81
N PHE A 789 -18.94 -6.70 28.00
CA PHE A 789 -18.00 -5.81 28.71
C PHE A 789 -16.75 -6.52 29.26
N ASP A 790 -16.77 -7.85 29.36
CA ASP A 790 -15.63 -8.70 29.71
C ASP A 790 -14.87 -9.21 28.47
N GLU A 791 -15.57 -9.74 27.46
CA GLU A 791 -14.93 -10.43 26.32
C GLU A 791 -14.68 -9.52 25.11
N GLY A 792 -15.16 -8.27 25.14
CA GLY A 792 -15.05 -7.31 24.03
C GLY A 792 -15.71 -7.78 22.74
N ARG A 793 -16.67 -8.71 22.82
CA ARG A 793 -17.33 -9.36 21.70
C ARG A 793 -18.73 -9.81 22.08
N ILE A 794 -19.56 -10.07 21.08
CA ILE A 794 -20.89 -10.67 21.22
C ILE A 794 -21.13 -11.64 20.06
N THR A 795 -21.90 -12.70 20.28
CA THR A 795 -22.24 -13.68 19.23
C THR A 795 -23.66 -13.40 18.73
N ASP A 796 -23.84 -13.37 17.41
CA ASP A 796 -25.17 -13.20 16.78
C ASP A 796 -25.95 -14.52 16.68
N SER A 797 -27.21 -14.46 16.25
CA SER A 797 -28.07 -15.66 16.19
C SER A 797 -27.68 -16.70 15.12
N GLU A 798 -26.79 -16.34 14.19
CA GLU A 798 -26.18 -17.25 13.22
C GLU A 798 -24.83 -17.83 13.71
N GLY A 799 -24.40 -17.46 14.93
CA GLY A 799 -23.14 -17.90 15.52
C GLY A 799 -21.92 -17.05 15.14
N ARG A 800 -22.10 -15.94 14.43
CA ARG A 800 -21.00 -15.05 14.02
C ARG A 800 -20.54 -14.20 15.21
N LYS A 801 -19.23 -14.15 15.45
CA LYS A 801 -18.63 -13.39 16.56
C LYS A 801 -18.36 -11.94 16.11
N ILE A 802 -19.11 -11.00 16.66
CA ILE A 802 -18.99 -9.57 16.39
C ILE A 802 -18.03 -8.95 17.42
N GLN A 803 -17.05 -8.17 16.96
CA GLN A 803 -16.09 -7.49 17.84
C GLN A 803 -16.68 -6.15 18.31
N ALA A 804 -16.60 -5.89 19.62
CA ALA A 804 -17.07 -4.67 20.29
C ALA A 804 -15.96 -3.94 21.09
N LYS A 805 -14.75 -4.53 21.18
CA LYS A 805 -13.56 -4.01 21.88
C LYS A 805 -13.20 -2.56 21.51
N ASP A 806 -13.49 -2.15 20.28
CA ASP A 806 -13.10 -0.85 19.74
C ASP A 806 -14.20 0.24 19.87
N ALA A 807 -15.38 -0.13 20.40
CA ALA A 807 -16.48 0.79 20.70
C ALA A 807 -16.41 1.38 22.12
N PHE A 808 -17.13 2.48 22.32
CA PHE A 808 -17.40 3.08 23.64
C PHE A 808 -18.86 2.81 24.03
N PHE A 809 -19.09 2.26 25.23
CA PHE A 809 -20.43 2.05 25.77
C PHE A 809 -20.75 3.12 26.81
N ILE A 810 -21.92 3.74 26.67
CA ILE A 810 -22.50 4.66 27.64
C ILE A 810 -23.78 4.01 28.14
N VAL A 811 -23.74 3.54 29.39
CA VAL A 811 -24.89 3.08 30.14
C VAL A 811 -25.52 4.32 30.79
N THR A 812 -26.84 4.53 30.69
CA THR A 812 -27.52 5.58 31.48
C THR A 812 -28.40 4.96 32.56
N THR A 813 -28.56 5.70 33.66
CA THR A 813 -29.48 5.36 34.73
C THR A 813 -30.18 6.61 35.26
N ASN A 814 -31.41 6.46 35.73
CA ASN A 814 -32.12 7.49 36.50
C ASN A 814 -31.87 7.36 38.01
N ALA A 815 -31.12 6.33 38.45
CA ALA A 815 -30.70 6.17 39.84
C ALA A 815 -29.88 7.38 40.33
N GLY A 816 -30.42 8.10 41.33
CA GLY A 816 -29.81 9.30 41.90
C GLY A 816 -30.84 10.29 42.45
N SER A 817 -31.86 10.61 41.65
CA SER A 817 -32.65 11.86 41.77
C SER A 817 -33.87 11.84 42.72
N GLU A 818 -34.25 10.69 43.28
CA GLU A 818 -35.53 10.57 44.00
C GLU A 818 -35.54 11.25 45.39
N ASP A 819 -34.38 11.42 46.04
CA ASP A 819 -34.28 11.94 47.40
C ASP A 819 -33.93 13.45 47.51
N THR A 820 -33.66 14.15 46.41
CA THR A 820 -33.29 15.59 46.43
C THR A 820 -34.39 16.51 47.01
N ARG A 821 -35.60 15.98 47.25
CA ARG A 821 -36.67 16.65 47.98
C ARG A 821 -36.45 16.68 49.51
N LYS A 822 -35.74 15.71 50.10
CA LYS A 822 -35.50 15.63 51.56
C LYS A 822 -34.33 16.49 52.03
N SER A 823 -33.28 16.64 51.21
CA SER A 823 -32.06 17.38 51.59
C SER A 823 -32.22 18.90 51.63
N ARG A 824 -33.28 19.46 51.02
CA ARG A 824 -33.56 20.91 51.00
C ARG A 824 -33.94 21.54 52.35
N LEU A 825 -34.00 20.75 53.43
CA LEU A 825 -34.25 21.26 54.80
C LEU A 825 -32.97 21.44 55.65
N GLY A 826 -31.79 21.05 55.13
CA GLY A 826 -30.54 21.09 55.89
C GLY A 826 -29.58 22.19 55.44
N PHE A 827 -29.10 23.01 56.39
CA PHE A 827 -27.97 23.92 56.17
C PHE A 827 -26.65 23.14 56.10
N SER A 828 -26.30 22.67 54.90
CA SER A 828 -24.96 22.17 54.55
C SER A 828 -24.65 22.58 53.11
N GLY A 829 -23.47 23.17 52.88
CA GLY A 829 -23.08 23.71 51.56
C GLY A 829 -22.85 22.63 50.50
N ASP A 830 -22.58 23.06 49.26
CA ASP A 830 -22.32 22.23 48.07
C ASP A 830 -21.04 21.39 48.18
N ASN A 831 -21.01 20.39 49.07
CA ASN A 831 -19.97 19.38 49.07
C ASN A 831 -20.22 18.38 47.93
N LEU A 832 -19.65 18.70 46.77
CA LEU A 832 -19.81 17.96 45.52
C LEU A 832 -19.34 16.49 45.64
N GLU A 833 -18.29 16.23 46.43
CA GLU A 833 -17.81 14.87 46.69
C GLU A 833 -18.77 14.06 47.59
N ALA A 834 -19.53 14.72 48.47
CA ALA A 834 -20.60 14.04 49.22
C ALA A 834 -21.75 13.62 48.30
N ARG A 835 -22.17 14.47 47.35
CA ARG A 835 -23.19 14.11 46.34
C ARG A 835 -22.73 12.97 45.43
N LYS A 836 -21.45 12.96 45.04
CA LYS A 836 -20.84 11.85 44.31
C LYS A 836 -20.85 10.55 45.10
N ALA A 837 -20.44 10.58 46.37
CA ALA A 837 -20.45 9.40 47.23
C ALA A 837 -21.88 8.83 47.37
N GLU A 838 -22.87 9.69 47.57
CA GLU A 838 -24.30 9.32 47.61
C GLU A 838 -24.79 8.72 46.28
N ALA A 839 -24.43 9.31 45.14
CA ALA A 839 -24.76 8.81 43.81
C ALA A 839 -24.10 7.45 43.52
N LEU A 840 -22.82 7.29 43.87
CA LEU A 840 -22.08 6.02 43.78
C LEU A 840 -22.67 4.94 44.69
N GLU A 841 -23.15 5.29 45.89
CA GLU A 841 -23.84 4.34 46.77
C GLU A 841 -25.20 3.92 46.19
N LYS A 842 -25.98 4.89 45.67
CA LYS A 842 -27.25 4.61 44.97
C LYS A 842 -27.04 3.69 43.76
N VAL A 843 -26.03 3.96 42.92
CA VAL A 843 -25.62 3.09 41.81
C VAL A 843 -25.29 1.66 42.29
N ARG A 844 -24.54 1.52 43.38
CA ARG A 844 -24.20 0.22 44.01
C ARG A 844 -25.39 -0.51 44.63
N ARG A 845 -26.50 0.17 44.89
CA ARG A 845 -27.77 -0.41 45.36
C ARG A 845 -28.71 -0.76 44.20
N SER A 846 -28.73 0.05 43.14
CA SER A 846 -29.59 -0.13 41.95
C SER A 846 -29.08 -1.18 40.97
N PHE A 847 -27.75 -1.39 40.90
CA PHE A 847 -27.13 -2.37 40.00
C PHE A 847 -26.38 -3.46 40.77
N ARG A 848 -26.32 -4.66 40.18
CA ARG A 848 -25.54 -5.76 40.75
C ARG A 848 -24.03 -5.41 40.79
N PRO A 849 -23.27 -5.92 41.78
CA PRO A 849 -21.84 -5.65 41.90
C PRO A 849 -21.02 -6.03 40.65
N GLU A 850 -21.45 -7.02 39.85
CA GLU A 850 -20.74 -7.38 38.62
C GLU A 850 -20.70 -6.19 37.65
N LEU A 851 -21.81 -5.47 37.44
CA LEU A 851 -21.85 -4.32 36.52
C LEU A 851 -20.95 -3.17 36.99
N VAL A 852 -20.99 -2.86 38.30
CA VAL A 852 -20.15 -1.80 38.88
C VAL A 852 -18.66 -2.11 38.69
N ASN A 853 -18.28 -3.39 38.72
CA ASN A 853 -16.91 -3.85 38.46
C ASN A 853 -16.55 -3.93 36.96
N ARG A 854 -17.47 -3.63 36.03
CA ARG A 854 -17.19 -3.47 34.58
C ARG A 854 -17.25 -2.02 34.10
N ILE A 855 -17.81 -1.12 34.89
CA ILE A 855 -17.85 0.31 34.60
C ILE A 855 -16.48 0.92 34.89
N ASP A 856 -15.94 1.64 33.90
CA ASP A 856 -14.62 2.26 33.94
C ASP A 856 -14.64 3.66 34.57
N SER A 857 -15.78 4.35 34.48
CA SER A 857 -16.04 5.64 35.11
C SER A 857 -17.54 5.85 35.32
N VAL A 858 -17.92 6.29 36.52
CA VAL A 858 -19.27 6.77 36.83
C VAL A 858 -19.25 8.29 36.71
N VAL A 859 -20.04 8.80 35.77
CA VAL A 859 -20.14 10.22 35.42
C VAL A 859 -21.45 10.76 35.98
N VAL A 860 -21.36 11.70 36.93
CA VAL A 860 -22.53 12.20 37.67
C VAL A 860 -22.99 13.55 37.09
N PHE A 861 -24.27 13.63 36.74
CA PHE A 861 -24.90 14.83 36.21
C PHE A 861 -25.64 15.60 37.31
N ASN A 862 -25.54 16.92 37.28
CA ASN A 862 -26.24 17.81 38.21
C ASN A 862 -27.66 18.11 37.74
N ASP A 863 -28.58 18.29 38.68
CA ASP A 863 -29.90 18.89 38.41
C ASP A 863 -29.73 20.31 37.85
N LEU A 864 -30.50 20.68 36.84
CA LEU A 864 -30.34 21.96 36.15
C LEU A 864 -30.91 23.12 37.00
N THR A 865 -30.06 24.08 37.34
CA THR A 865 -30.47 25.31 38.05
C THR A 865 -31.19 26.27 37.09
N PRO A 866 -32.06 27.19 37.57
CA PRO A 866 -32.75 28.13 36.69
C PRO A 866 -31.84 28.99 35.78
N PRO A 867 -30.64 29.46 36.21
CA PRO A 867 -29.69 30.12 35.30
C PRO A 867 -29.16 29.19 34.19
N VAL A 868 -28.93 27.91 34.48
CA VAL A 868 -28.49 26.92 33.48
C VAL A 868 -29.64 26.58 32.52
N LEU A 869 -30.87 26.45 33.01
CA LEU A 869 -32.05 26.21 32.15
C LEU A 869 -32.24 27.31 31.10
N ARG A 870 -32.06 28.60 31.46
CA ARG A 870 -32.07 29.71 30.49
C ARG A 870 -31.04 29.53 29.38
N GLN A 871 -29.81 29.17 29.74
CA GLN A 871 -28.73 28.95 28.76
C GLN A 871 -29.02 27.73 27.85
N VAL A 872 -29.65 26.67 28.38
CA VAL A 872 -30.11 25.52 27.59
C VAL A 872 -31.23 25.91 26.63
N VAL A 873 -32.19 26.73 27.07
CA VAL A 873 -33.27 27.28 26.22
C VAL A 873 -32.69 28.15 25.11
N GLU A 874 -31.78 29.06 25.42
CA GLU A 874 -31.16 29.94 24.43
C GLU A 874 -30.30 29.17 23.41
N LEU A 875 -29.55 28.16 23.85
CA LEU A 875 -28.85 27.24 22.94
C LEU A 875 -29.81 26.54 21.96
N HIS A 876 -31.01 26.16 22.42
CA HIS A 876 -32.02 25.53 21.55
C HIS A 876 -32.74 26.53 20.64
N LEU A 877 -32.93 27.78 21.05
CA LEU A 877 -33.39 28.86 20.17
C LEU A 877 -32.35 29.18 19.07
N GLN A 878 -31.05 29.17 19.39
CA GLN A 878 -29.99 29.29 18.38
C GLN A 878 -29.95 28.09 17.42
N ARG A 879 -30.18 26.86 17.91
CA ARG A 879 -30.36 25.66 17.06
C ARG A 879 -31.62 25.75 16.18
N LEU A 880 -32.70 26.37 16.66
CA LEU A 880 -33.92 26.65 15.87
C LEU A 880 -33.66 27.73 14.80
N ARG A 881 -32.94 28.81 15.12
CA ARG A 881 -32.56 29.87 14.17
C ARG A 881 -31.79 29.32 12.97
N LYS A 882 -30.84 28.39 13.19
CA LYS A 882 -30.11 27.74 12.09
C LYS A 882 -31.06 26.98 11.15
N ARG A 883 -31.94 26.13 11.70
CA ARG A 883 -32.97 25.42 10.91
C ARG A 883 -33.94 26.36 10.20
N ALA A 884 -34.22 27.53 10.75
CA ALA A 884 -35.05 28.56 10.11
C ALA A 884 -34.30 29.24 8.95
N ALA A 885 -32.99 29.48 9.10
CA ALA A 885 -32.13 30.07 8.06
C ALA A 885 -32.02 29.16 6.81
N ASP A 886 -31.99 27.84 7.00
CA ASP A 886 -32.07 26.85 5.91
C ASP A 886 -33.38 27.00 5.08
N LEU A 887 -34.45 27.50 5.71
CA LEU A 887 -35.75 27.82 5.10
C LEU A 887 -35.89 29.31 4.70
N ARG A 888 -34.76 30.03 4.62
CA ARG A 888 -34.64 31.48 4.31
C ARG A 888 -35.40 32.39 5.27
N VAL A 889 -35.49 32.01 6.55
CA VAL A 889 -36.04 32.85 7.62
C VAL A 889 -34.92 33.26 8.57
N ASP A 890 -34.71 34.56 8.75
CA ASP A 890 -33.94 35.05 9.90
C ASP A 890 -34.86 35.17 11.12
N LEU A 891 -34.68 34.27 12.08
CA LEU A 891 -35.44 34.23 13.32
C LEU A 891 -34.70 34.98 14.43
N SER A 892 -35.32 36.03 14.96
CA SER A 892 -34.85 36.76 16.15
C SER A 892 -35.83 36.65 17.31
N TRP A 893 -35.39 36.99 18.54
CA TRP A 893 -36.25 37.02 19.72
C TRP A 893 -35.85 38.14 20.70
N GLU A 894 -36.77 38.55 21.56
CA GLU A 894 -36.47 39.37 22.74
C GLU A 894 -36.18 38.50 23.98
N PRO A 895 -35.44 39.00 25.00
CA PRO A 895 -35.05 38.19 26.17
C PRO A 895 -36.23 37.56 26.95
N ALA A 896 -37.41 38.18 26.93
CA ALA A 896 -38.61 37.64 27.57
C ALA A 896 -39.07 36.29 26.96
N VAL A 897 -38.67 35.97 25.71
CA VAL A 897 -38.90 34.66 25.10
C VAL A 897 -38.09 33.56 25.81
N VAL A 898 -36.86 33.84 26.24
CA VAL A 898 -36.05 32.90 27.01
C VAL A 898 -36.68 32.64 28.37
N GLU A 899 -37.18 33.69 29.04
CA GLU A 899 -37.88 33.57 30.33
C GLU A 899 -39.18 32.77 30.20
N ILE A 900 -40.06 33.06 29.23
CA ILE A 900 -41.35 32.37 29.09
C ILE A 900 -41.21 30.90 28.63
N CYS A 901 -40.18 30.58 27.85
CA CYS A 901 -39.85 29.18 27.54
C CYS A 901 -39.21 28.47 28.75
N THR A 902 -38.50 29.18 29.63
CA THR A 902 -37.94 28.62 30.88
C THR A 902 -39.02 28.39 31.95
N ALA A 903 -40.00 29.30 32.07
CA ALA A 903 -41.01 29.36 33.14
C ALA A 903 -42.15 28.30 33.07
N GLY A 904 -41.84 27.08 32.62
CA GLY A 904 -42.75 25.94 32.71
C GLY A 904 -42.97 25.45 34.16
N PRO A 905 -43.81 24.41 34.37
CA PRO A 905 -43.97 23.78 35.67
C PRO A 905 -42.62 23.22 36.15
N ASN A 906 -42.04 23.90 37.15
CA ASN A 906 -40.62 23.82 37.48
C ASN A 906 -40.31 22.65 38.43
N ASP A 907 -40.57 21.41 37.99
CA ASP A 907 -40.15 20.19 38.69
C ASP A 907 -38.71 19.82 38.27
N PRO A 908 -37.72 19.87 39.18
CA PRO A 908 -36.32 19.55 38.86
C PRO A 908 -36.12 18.13 38.31
N THR A 909 -37.02 17.19 38.60
CA THR A 909 -36.89 15.78 38.16
C THR A 909 -37.06 15.60 36.65
N LEU A 910 -37.64 16.58 35.96
CA LEU A 910 -37.87 16.57 34.50
C LEU A 910 -36.75 17.26 33.69
N GLY A 911 -35.80 17.92 34.37
CA GLY A 911 -34.69 18.63 33.74
C GLY A 911 -35.16 19.67 32.72
N ALA A 912 -34.48 19.74 31.57
CA ALA A 912 -34.84 20.70 30.52
C ALA A 912 -36.08 20.31 29.69
N ARG A 913 -36.60 19.08 29.82
CA ARG A 913 -37.66 18.55 28.92
C ARG A 913 -38.91 19.45 28.84
N PRO A 914 -39.44 20.03 29.95
CA PRO A 914 -40.59 20.95 29.87
C PRO A 914 -40.26 22.25 29.14
N SER A 915 -39.07 22.82 29.36
CA SER A 915 -38.65 24.08 28.74
C SER A 915 -38.35 23.91 27.24
N LEU A 916 -37.78 22.76 26.83
CA LEU A 916 -37.58 22.44 25.42
C LEU A 916 -38.92 22.27 24.69
N ARG A 917 -39.88 21.54 25.28
CA ARG A 917 -41.25 21.47 24.74
C ARG A 917 -41.90 22.86 24.66
N SER A 918 -41.64 23.74 25.62
CA SER A 918 -42.12 25.14 25.58
C SER A 918 -41.55 25.93 24.39
N ILE A 919 -40.36 25.60 23.87
CA ILE A 919 -39.83 26.19 22.63
C ILE A 919 -40.57 25.62 21.41
N ASP A 920 -40.79 24.30 21.37
CA ASP A 920 -41.49 23.66 20.25
C ASP A 920 -42.95 24.13 20.17
N ASP A 921 -43.67 24.16 21.30
CA ASP A 921 -45.08 24.58 21.39
C ASP A 921 -45.27 26.09 21.11
N ARG A 922 -44.39 26.95 21.63
CA ARG A 922 -44.57 28.42 21.59
C ARG A 922 -43.76 29.14 20.50
N VAL A 923 -42.74 28.52 19.92
CA VAL A 923 -41.89 29.16 18.88
C VAL A 923 -41.88 28.36 17.59
N ALA A 924 -41.49 27.08 17.63
CA ALA A 924 -41.33 26.28 16.42
C ALA A 924 -42.68 25.95 15.75
N GLY A 925 -43.71 25.61 16.53
CA GLY A 925 -45.06 25.32 16.04
C GLY A 925 -45.73 26.53 15.36
N PRO A 926 -45.78 27.72 16.01
CA PRO A 926 -46.24 28.95 15.37
C PRO A 926 -45.44 29.33 14.11
N LEU A 927 -44.11 29.20 14.16
CA LEU A 927 -43.24 29.48 13.00
C LEU A 927 -43.51 28.51 11.83
N GLY A 928 -43.75 27.23 12.13
CA GLY A 928 -44.11 26.21 11.14
C GLY A 928 -45.46 26.46 10.48
N ARG A 929 -46.48 26.86 11.25
CA ARG A 929 -47.79 27.28 10.69
C ARG A 929 -47.64 28.49 9.78
N TRP A 930 -46.97 29.53 10.27
CA TRP A 930 -46.72 30.75 9.50
C TRP A 930 -45.96 30.47 8.18
N LEU A 931 -44.96 29.58 8.21
CA LEU A 931 -44.21 29.14 7.03
C LEU A 931 -45.08 28.45 5.98
N ILE A 932 -46.07 27.65 6.40
CA ILE A 932 -47.03 26.98 5.50
C ILE A 932 -48.02 28.00 4.93
N GLU A 933 -48.58 28.86 5.78
CA GLU A 933 -49.53 29.93 5.41
C GLU A 933 -48.91 30.92 4.40
N HIS A 934 -47.59 31.11 4.43
CA HIS A 934 -46.85 32.04 3.57
C HIS A 934 -45.93 31.32 2.56
N ALA A 935 -46.23 30.05 2.22
CA ALA A 935 -45.41 29.24 1.31
C ALA A 935 -45.32 29.80 -0.12
N GLU A 936 -46.38 30.45 -0.60
CA GLU A 936 -46.44 31.01 -1.97
C GLU A 936 -45.72 32.36 -2.12
N SER A 937 -45.29 32.99 -1.02
CA SER A 937 -44.82 34.38 -0.96
C SER A 937 -43.33 34.57 -1.32
N GLY A 938 -42.92 34.03 -2.46
CA GLY A 938 -41.65 34.37 -3.13
C GLY A 938 -40.37 33.76 -2.52
N SER A 939 -39.26 33.93 -3.25
CA SER A 939 -37.98 33.24 -2.99
C SER A 939 -36.99 33.99 -2.08
N GLY A 940 -37.40 35.12 -1.51
CA GLY A 940 -36.55 36.00 -0.71
C GLY A 940 -36.31 35.52 0.74
N TRP A 941 -35.37 36.17 1.42
CA TRP A 941 -35.24 36.07 2.88
C TRP A 941 -36.40 36.77 3.58
N ARG A 942 -36.85 36.21 4.70
CA ARG A 942 -37.97 36.73 5.50
C ARG A 942 -37.53 36.93 6.96
N GLU A 943 -37.81 38.08 7.54
CA GLU A 943 -37.46 38.38 8.94
C GLU A 943 -38.66 38.09 9.86
N VAL A 944 -38.45 37.25 10.87
CA VAL A 944 -39.47 36.88 11.86
C VAL A 944 -38.90 37.09 13.26
N ARG A 945 -39.66 37.77 14.11
CA ARG A 945 -39.26 38.13 15.47
C ARG A 945 -40.24 37.60 16.50
N ALA A 946 -39.77 36.68 17.34
CA ALA A 946 -40.53 36.19 18.49
C ALA A 946 -40.51 37.23 19.62
N VAL A 947 -41.70 37.56 20.12
CA VAL A 947 -41.90 38.60 21.14
C VAL A 947 -42.91 38.15 22.19
N VAL A 948 -42.89 38.77 23.37
CA VAL A 948 -43.91 38.55 24.41
C VAL A 948 -44.78 39.81 24.52
N ARG A 949 -46.10 39.64 24.41
CA ARG A 949 -47.10 40.70 24.52
C ARG A 949 -48.23 40.19 25.42
N ASN A 950 -48.61 40.98 26.42
CA ASN A 950 -49.65 40.62 27.42
C ASN A 950 -49.43 39.27 28.16
N GLY A 951 -48.20 38.74 28.17
CA GLY A 951 -47.87 37.43 28.74
C GLY A 951 -47.94 36.25 27.76
N GLU A 952 -48.30 36.49 26.50
CA GLU A 952 -48.33 35.49 25.42
C GLU A 952 -47.18 35.72 24.42
N LEU A 953 -46.74 34.66 23.75
CA LEU A 953 -45.69 34.75 22.72
C LEU A 953 -46.32 34.93 21.34
N GLN A 954 -45.90 35.95 20.62
CA GLN A 954 -46.37 36.31 19.28
C GLN A 954 -45.19 36.42 18.30
N LEU A 955 -45.44 36.22 17.00
CA LEU A 955 -44.46 36.41 15.95
C LEU A 955 -44.75 37.71 15.19
N GLU A 956 -43.89 38.71 15.35
CA GLU A 956 -43.87 39.95 14.54
C GLU A 956 -43.10 39.66 13.24
N THR A 957 -43.58 40.17 12.09
CA THR A 957 -42.93 39.99 10.78
C THR A 957 -42.40 41.30 10.20
N GLY A 958 -41.21 41.26 9.60
CA GLY A 958 -40.53 42.42 9.02
C GLY A 958 -40.56 42.44 7.49
N ALA A 959 -40.87 43.59 6.89
CA ALA A 959 -40.67 43.84 5.46
C ALA A 959 -39.21 44.23 5.21
N VAL A 960 -38.46 43.37 4.52
CA VAL A 960 -37.01 43.53 4.33
C VAL A 960 -36.66 44.79 3.53
N ARG A 961 -35.85 45.68 4.14
CA ARG A 961 -35.08 46.68 3.39
C ARG A 961 -33.78 46.04 2.90
N PRO A 962 -33.45 46.10 1.59
CA PRO A 962 -32.20 45.54 1.09
C PRO A 962 -31.01 46.30 1.69
N GLY A 963 -30.19 45.61 2.49
CA GLY A 963 -28.96 46.17 3.08
C GLY A 963 -28.72 45.93 4.59
N GLN A 964 -29.64 45.29 5.32
CA GLN A 964 -29.50 45.07 6.78
C GLN A 964 -29.45 43.60 7.25
N VAL A 965 -28.97 42.66 6.42
CA VAL A 965 -28.60 41.31 6.89
C VAL A 965 -27.34 41.40 7.77
N ARG A 966 -27.51 41.62 9.08
CA ARG A 966 -26.40 41.78 10.03
C ARG A 966 -25.76 40.44 10.45
N GLY A 967 -24.93 39.93 9.55
CA GLY A 967 -23.73 39.16 9.92
C GLY A 967 -23.92 37.72 10.38
N ALA A 968 -24.10 36.80 9.42
CA ALA A 968 -23.82 35.38 9.62
C ALA A 968 -23.28 34.64 8.38
N HIS A 969 -23.37 35.22 7.17
CA HIS A 969 -22.92 34.59 5.93
C HIS A 969 -21.95 35.48 5.15
N LYS A 970 -20.68 35.05 5.08
CA LYS A 970 -19.94 35.14 3.83
C LYS A 970 -20.28 33.89 3.04
N GLU A 971 -20.59 34.04 1.75
CA GLU A 971 -20.61 32.91 0.84
C GLU A 971 -19.18 32.36 0.69
N PRO A 972 -18.98 31.03 0.63
CA PRO A 972 -17.73 30.47 0.14
C PRO A 972 -17.64 30.76 -1.36
N THR A 973 -16.82 31.73 -1.74
CA THR A 973 -16.50 31.98 -3.15
C THR A 973 -15.75 30.77 -3.70
N HIS A 974 -16.33 30.07 -4.68
CA HIS A 974 -15.63 29.05 -5.44
C HIS A 974 -14.53 29.67 -6.29
N SER A 975 -13.28 29.34 -5.97
CA SER A 975 -12.06 29.53 -6.77
C SER A 975 -11.10 28.39 -6.46
#